data_AF-A0A0W0R281-F1
#
_entry.id   AF-A0A0W0R281-F1
#
_cell.length_a   1.000
_cell.length_b   1.000
_cell.length_c   1.000
_cell.angle_alpha   90.00
_cell.angle_beta   90.00
_cell.angle_gamma   90.00
#
_symmetry.space_group_name_H-M   'P 1'
#
loop_
_entity.id
_entity.type
_entity.pdbx_description
1 polymer ?
#
loop_
_entity_poly.entity_id
_entity_poly.type
_entity_poly.pdbx_seq_one_letter_code
_entity_poly.pdbx_strand_id
1 'polypeptide(L)'
;MFKCKYWIYLVFFFISHSLYALTTLTVTLSTDNDPGGMGEVGDLRYWLNSMNQDLNNTPDDYAIVFAFPMTIQLNGILPIINNSPNPVNITIGNPGSIPTVTIDGNSGAYSGFFIPIGNVTIQNIIFQNLTAKGGNGGDGIAGGGGGMGAGGAIYAPQTFLNGSNPSITLINVSINSCSAVGGNGGNYFSLAATGNEGGGGGGGFSGNGGSVTTAGITGGAGGGGFGGDGGNVTLAYDLLGGGGGGGGGLGSRATIGVLTNLGNGGSDQDGGQDGNGYGLTITAGSGGGGNSGGNNAGGGGGGGSVGGSPVFGGGGGGSLGLNGTSGQGNTPPLRAQFLMAAPSGGNGGDGAGGGGGGIVITAPSNEVDGHAGSGGYGGGGGGGAGTGAYDTDYTVQAGFGGFGGGGGGGGVNQSGTTSANGGDSLGGGGGGGGGPSNGPTASGGNDTGNLGGGSGGLGANSYGMGLGGGGGGGGSGLGGAIFVDTSLSFTIQAFSGIPTTFNTTNNTTQAGTHGTGGPGGTDGTDGSAWGNSIFLRTGSSLTFLAQNADDVLTLGEQVAFTDDTIFGAGGTGVFVRGNGSVIYQGTTDYQGTVTINNANFKVNGLIDQAPVFVCRNSGFSAQRGQLSGSGTLTGNVFANSGTISPDIGSTLTLGSLTLNSPTTGALGSLVHININSAGTSLVAVTGAASLAGTLEITLDSTAKPGRYTLLTSAGITGRFDAIRFTGRTPSYTVSYLPAGAPTYVELNFLGYPSPSSVNIPATVNGSPIVNPAIVCCGRPVLLGPLPVAGSGPTVYTVINRTGNITCHIGRTQSQTYLKMYGRNGSCTIIGRKDGIVSNPLTVIVP
;
A
#
# COMPACT_ATOMS: atom_id res chain seq x y z
N MET A 1 -56.05 39.93 -7.51
CA MET A 1 -55.19 40.27 -8.67
C MET A 1 -53.92 39.44 -8.58
N PHE A 2 -53.86 38.33 -9.32
CA PHE A 2 -52.69 37.45 -9.40
C PHE A 2 -51.60 38.13 -10.24
N LYS A 3 -50.35 38.11 -9.77
CA LYS A 3 -49.17 38.41 -10.59
C LYS A 3 -48.12 37.30 -10.43
N CYS A 4 -47.89 36.59 -11.53
CA CYS A 4 -46.85 35.60 -11.74
C CYS A 4 -45.45 36.15 -11.43
N LYS A 5 -44.69 35.43 -10.60
CA LYS A 5 -43.23 35.58 -10.49
C LYS A 5 -42.59 34.30 -9.90
N TYR A 6 -42.75 33.17 -10.59
CA TYR A 6 -42.13 31.88 -10.22
C TYR A 6 -41.75 31.04 -11.45
N TRP A 7 -41.14 31.64 -12.48
CA TRP A 7 -40.76 30.93 -13.70
C TRP A 7 -39.26 30.98 -14.06
N ILE A 8 -38.40 31.55 -13.19
CA ILE A 8 -36.94 31.63 -13.44
C ILE A 8 -36.12 30.71 -12.53
N TYR A 9 -36.70 30.12 -11.47
CA TYR A 9 -35.99 29.18 -10.59
C TYR A 9 -36.15 27.70 -10.97
N LEU A 10 -36.95 27.37 -12.00
CA LEU A 10 -37.21 25.98 -12.40
C LEU A 10 -36.37 25.51 -13.60
N VAL A 11 -35.58 26.41 -14.22
CA VAL A 11 -34.71 26.09 -15.38
C VAL A 11 -33.28 25.73 -14.97
N PHE A 12 -32.85 26.00 -13.74
CA PHE A 12 -31.51 25.64 -13.24
C PHE A 12 -31.42 24.26 -12.55
N PHE A 13 -32.52 23.51 -12.47
CA PHE A 13 -32.53 22.14 -11.89
C PHE A 13 -32.61 21.02 -12.94
N PHE A 14 -32.52 21.35 -14.24
CA PHE A 14 -32.51 20.39 -15.35
C PHE A 14 -31.26 20.52 -16.24
N ILE A 15 -30.11 20.90 -15.67
CA ILE A 15 -28.85 20.42 -16.24
C ILE A 15 -28.67 19.02 -15.67
N SER A 16 -29.36 18.06 -16.28
CA SER A 16 -28.98 16.66 -16.16
C SER A 16 -27.49 16.60 -16.40
N HIS A 17 -26.73 16.08 -15.44
CA HIS A 17 -25.43 15.50 -15.75
C HIS A 17 -25.74 14.53 -16.88
N SER A 18 -25.34 14.88 -18.10
CA SER A 18 -25.33 13.95 -19.22
C SER A 18 -24.72 12.67 -18.67
N LEU A 19 -25.47 11.57 -18.70
CA LEU A 19 -24.92 10.24 -18.53
C LEU A 19 -23.87 10.11 -19.64
N TYR A 20 -22.63 10.49 -19.36
CA TYR A 20 -21.53 10.16 -20.23
C TYR A 20 -21.46 8.63 -20.23
N ALA A 21 -21.62 8.06 -21.42
CA ALA A 21 -21.57 6.62 -21.60
C ALA A 21 -20.11 6.20 -21.42
N LEU A 22 -19.85 5.23 -20.54
CA LEU A 22 -18.54 4.63 -20.33
C LEU A 22 -17.86 4.30 -21.68
N THR A 23 -16.72 4.93 -21.95
CA THR A 23 -15.94 4.66 -23.16
C THR A 23 -15.12 3.38 -22.96
N THR A 24 -15.40 2.36 -23.78
CA THR A 24 -14.70 1.07 -23.71
C THR A 24 -13.63 0.96 -24.79
N LEU A 25 -12.37 0.78 -24.38
CA LEU A 25 -11.21 0.53 -25.25
C LEU A 25 -10.83 -0.95 -25.15
N THR A 26 -10.69 -1.64 -26.27
CA THR A 26 -10.42 -3.09 -26.28
C THR A 26 -9.02 -3.41 -26.79
N VAL A 27 -8.17 -3.92 -25.91
CA VAL A 27 -6.85 -4.47 -26.25
C VAL A 27 -7.05 -5.79 -27.01
N THR A 28 -6.58 -5.83 -28.25
CA THR A 28 -6.67 -6.96 -29.17
C THR A 28 -5.31 -7.58 -29.50
N LEU A 29 -4.22 -6.88 -29.20
CA LEU A 29 -2.86 -7.33 -29.42
C LEU A 29 -2.16 -7.60 -28.07
N SER A 30 -1.40 -8.68 -28.00
CA SER A 30 -0.61 -9.05 -26.83
C SER A 30 0.81 -8.49 -26.86
N THR A 31 1.07 -7.51 -27.72
CA THR A 31 2.38 -6.87 -27.91
C THR A 31 2.43 -5.52 -27.19
N ASP A 32 3.65 -5.00 -27.00
CA ASP A 32 3.91 -3.59 -26.67
C ASP A 32 4.84 -3.06 -27.77
N ASN A 33 4.26 -2.64 -28.90
CA ASN A 33 5.03 -2.22 -30.06
C ASN A 33 5.27 -0.72 -30.05
N ASP A 34 6.27 -0.27 -30.83
CA ASP A 34 6.67 1.15 -30.90
C ASP A 34 6.91 1.79 -29.51
N PRO A 35 7.83 1.22 -28.69
CA PRO A 35 8.05 1.69 -27.34
C PRO A 35 8.72 3.08 -27.39
N GLY A 36 8.12 4.07 -26.71
CA GLY A 36 8.47 5.50 -26.86
C GLY A 36 7.58 6.27 -27.84
N GLY A 37 6.78 5.55 -28.64
CA GLY A 37 5.78 6.10 -29.55
C GLY A 37 4.34 5.89 -29.08
N MET A 38 3.40 6.10 -30.00
CA MET A 38 1.97 6.03 -29.72
C MET A 38 1.55 4.60 -29.38
N GLY A 39 2.25 3.59 -29.92
CA GLY A 39 1.86 2.19 -29.87
C GLY A 39 1.17 1.75 -31.16
N GLU A 40 1.08 0.44 -31.36
CA GLU A 40 0.31 -0.13 -32.48
C GLU A 40 -1.18 -0.18 -32.14
N VAL A 41 -2.04 0.19 -33.09
CA VAL A 41 -3.50 0.14 -32.90
C VAL A 41 -3.93 -1.23 -32.41
N GLY A 42 -4.53 -1.27 -31.21
CA GLY A 42 -5.01 -2.50 -30.58
C GLY A 42 -4.10 -3.04 -29.48
N ASP A 43 -2.90 -2.52 -29.29
CA ASP A 43 -2.07 -2.81 -28.13
C ASP A 43 -2.43 -1.95 -26.90
N LEU A 44 -1.87 -2.30 -25.73
CA LEU A 44 -2.17 -1.58 -24.48
C LEU A 44 -1.62 -0.15 -24.47
N ARG A 45 -0.42 0.07 -25.01
CA ARG A 45 0.24 1.39 -25.06
C ARG A 45 -0.60 2.38 -25.86
N TYR A 46 -1.08 1.95 -27.02
CA TYR A 46 -1.95 2.72 -27.89
C TYR A 46 -3.22 3.17 -27.17
N TRP A 47 -3.88 2.27 -26.44
CA TRP A 47 -5.10 2.63 -25.72
C TRP A 47 -4.86 3.54 -24.52
N LEU A 48 -3.75 3.37 -23.79
CA LEU A 48 -3.37 4.29 -22.72
C LEU A 48 -3.07 5.69 -23.27
N ASN A 49 -2.28 5.79 -24.34
CA ASN A 49 -1.96 7.07 -24.98
C ASN A 49 -3.20 7.75 -25.58
N SER A 50 -4.08 6.98 -26.24
CA SER A 50 -5.33 7.51 -26.82
C SER A 50 -6.25 8.06 -25.74
N MET A 51 -6.46 7.28 -24.66
CA MET A 51 -7.24 7.73 -23.49
C MET A 51 -6.67 9.03 -22.91
N ASN A 52 -5.35 9.10 -22.72
CA ASN A 52 -4.71 10.32 -22.20
C ASN A 52 -4.90 11.53 -23.12
N GLN A 53 -4.80 11.36 -24.43
CA GLN A 53 -5.04 12.44 -25.40
C GLN A 53 -6.50 12.92 -25.36
N ASP A 54 -7.45 11.99 -25.34
CA ASP A 54 -8.88 12.31 -25.33
C ASP A 54 -9.28 13.04 -24.04
N LEU A 55 -8.80 12.57 -22.88
CA LEU A 55 -9.07 13.15 -21.58
C LEU A 55 -8.56 14.58 -21.42
N ASN A 56 -7.56 15.01 -22.21
CA ASN A 56 -7.11 16.40 -22.23
C ASN A 56 -8.09 17.33 -22.96
N ASN A 57 -8.95 16.79 -23.82
CA ASN A 57 -9.96 17.56 -24.55
C ASN A 57 -11.33 17.50 -23.87
N THR A 58 -11.74 16.33 -23.36
CA THR A 58 -13.07 16.15 -22.77
C THR A 58 -13.02 15.11 -21.64
N PRO A 59 -13.53 15.43 -20.43
CA PRO A 59 -13.63 14.44 -19.35
C PRO A 59 -14.61 13.32 -19.72
N ASP A 60 -14.19 12.07 -19.57
CA ASP A 60 -15.04 10.88 -19.72
C ASP A 60 -14.54 9.72 -18.86
N ASP A 61 -15.40 8.77 -18.54
CA ASP A 61 -15.03 7.54 -17.82
C ASP A 61 -14.60 6.46 -18.82
N TYR A 62 -13.55 5.71 -18.48
CA TYR A 62 -12.95 4.72 -19.39
C TYR A 62 -12.92 3.30 -18.81
N ALA A 63 -13.07 2.32 -19.70
CA ALA A 63 -12.78 0.92 -19.42
C ALA A 63 -11.80 0.37 -20.47
N ILE A 64 -10.61 -0.05 -20.05
CA ILE A 64 -9.64 -0.77 -20.89
C ILE A 64 -9.82 -2.26 -20.62
N VAL A 65 -10.37 -2.97 -21.60
CA VAL A 65 -10.69 -4.41 -21.53
C VAL A 65 -9.84 -5.20 -22.52
N PHE A 66 -9.73 -6.51 -22.32
CA PHE A 66 -8.87 -7.39 -23.11
C PHE A 66 -9.71 -8.42 -23.85
N ALA A 67 -9.52 -8.56 -25.17
CA ALA A 67 -10.36 -9.39 -26.03
C ALA A 67 -10.27 -10.89 -25.72
N PHE A 68 -9.14 -11.36 -25.18
CA PHE A 68 -8.88 -12.74 -24.80
C PHE A 68 -7.79 -12.81 -23.72
N PRO A 69 -7.63 -13.93 -22.99
CA PRO A 69 -6.52 -14.09 -22.06
C PRO A 69 -5.17 -13.95 -22.76
N MET A 70 -4.29 -13.08 -22.25
CA MET A 70 -3.04 -12.76 -22.93
C MET A 70 -1.92 -12.37 -21.97
N THR A 71 -0.68 -12.53 -22.42
CA THR A 71 0.50 -11.96 -21.76
C THR A 71 1.03 -10.83 -22.62
N ILE A 72 1.09 -9.64 -22.05
CA ILE A 72 1.69 -8.45 -22.67
C ILE A 72 3.10 -8.32 -22.11
N GLN A 73 4.08 -8.67 -22.92
CA GLN A 73 5.49 -8.44 -22.59
C GLN A 73 5.85 -7.00 -22.96
N LEU A 74 6.32 -6.24 -21.97
CA LEU A 74 6.69 -4.85 -22.13
C LEU A 74 8.00 -4.71 -22.92
N ASN A 75 8.03 -3.75 -23.84
CA ASN A 75 9.22 -3.36 -24.59
C ASN A 75 9.69 -1.93 -24.25
N GLY A 76 8.92 -1.21 -23.45
CA GLY A 76 9.34 0.02 -22.80
C GLY A 76 8.48 0.37 -21.59
N ILE A 77 8.85 1.44 -20.88
CA ILE A 77 8.01 2.00 -19.81
C ILE A 77 6.62 2.33 -20.38
N LEU A 78 5.56 1.89 -19.70
CA LEU A 78 4.19 2.16 -20.12
C LEU A 78 3.81 3.64 -19.95
N PRO A 79 2.89 4.17 -20.75
CA PRO A 79 2.34 5.50 -20.52
C PRO A 79 1.71 5.61 -19.13
N ILE A 80 1.81 6.81 -18.53
CA ILE A 80 1.18 7.17 -17.27
C ILE A 80 -0.34 6.99 -17.39
N ILE A 81 -0.99 6.42 -16.36
CA ILE A 81 -2.45 6.24 -16.37
C ILE A 81 -3.12 7.54 -15.93
N ASN A 82 -3.81 8.19 -16.86
CA ASN A 82 -4.43 9.50 -16.70
C ASN A 82 -3.41 10.59 -16.38
N ASN A 83 -3.00 11.30 -17.41
CA ASN A 83 -2.14 12.47 -17.29
C ASN A 83 -2.87 13.80 -17.63
N SER A 84 -4.20 13.76 -17.55
CA SER A 84 -5.06 14.92 -17.78
C SER A 84 -5.33 15.64 -16.45
N PRO A 85 -5.82 16.89 -16.48
CA PRO A 85 -6.29 17.58 -15.28
C PRO A 85 -7.64 17.03 -14.75
N ASN A 86 -8.20 15.98 -15.37
CA ASN A 86 -9.56 15.50 -15.08
C ASN A 86 -9.52 14.21 -14.23
N PRO A 87 -10.00 14.23 -12.96
CA PRO A 87 -10.10 13.04 -12.12
C PRO A 87 -11.34 12.21 -12.50
N VAL A 88 -11.17 11.27 -13.43
CA VAL A 88 -12.23 10.39 -13.94
C VAL A 88 -12.12 8.97 -13.38
N ASN A 89 -13.13 8.13 -13.62
CA ASN A 89 -13.08 6.72 -13.29
C ASN A 89 -12.47 5.92 -14.45
N ILE A 90 -11.46 5.10 -14.14
CA ILE A 90 -10.80 4.24 -15.12
C ILE A 90 -10.80 2.82 -14.60
N THR A 91 -11.33 1.89 -15.38
CA THR A 91 -11.24 0.45 -15.09
C THR A 91 -10.28 -0.21 -16.08
N ILE A 92 -9.28 -0.94 -15.58
CA ILE A 92 -8.36 -1.72 -16.41
C ILE A 92 -8.48 -3.19 -16.03
N GLY A 93 -8.76 -4.01 -17.03
CA GLY A 93 -8.94 -5.45 -16.87
C GLY A 93 -10.40 -5.89 -16.93
N ASN A 94 -10.57 -7.18 -17.19
CA ASN A 94 -11.88 -7.78 -17.41
C ASN A 94 -12.56 -8.14 -16.08
N PRO A 95 -13.90 -8.09 -15.98
CA PRO A 95 -14.59 -8.70 -14.85
C PRO A 95 -14.44 -10.23 -14.90
N GLY A 96 -14.57 -10.89 -13.76
CA GLY A 96 -14.44 -12.35 -13.68
C GLY A 96 -13.77 -12.81 -12.39
N SER A 97 -13.73 -14.12 -12.18
CA SER A 97 -13.16 -14.73 -10.96
C SER A 97 -11.71 -15.18 -11.10
N ILE A 98 -11.12 -15.09 -12.30
CA ILE A 98 -9.78 -15.59 -12.60
C ILE A 98 -9.01 -14.48 -13.32
N PRO A 99 -7.77 -14.17 -12.88
CA PRO A 99 -6.89 -13.30 -13.64
C PRO A 99 -6.59 -13.90 -15.01
N THR A 100 -6.81 -13.14 -16.07
CA THR A 100 -6.66 -13.63 -17.46
C THR A 100 -5.60 -12.86 -18.25
N VAL A 101 -5.09 -11.76 -17.69
CA VAL A 101 -4.15 -10.88 -18.37
C VAL A 101 -2.90 -10.78 -17.52
N THR A 102 -1.76 -11.00 -18.15
CA THR A 102 -0.45 -10.84 -17.53
C THR A 102 0.27 -9.65 -18.14
N ILE A 103 0.74 -8.71 -17.31
CA ILE A 103 1.67 -7.64 -17.68
C ILE A 103 3.06 -8.08 -17.23
N ASP A 104 3.93 -8.39 -18.19
CA ASP A 104 5.28 -8.91 -17.94
C ASP A 104 6.35 -7.85 -18.23
N GLY A 105 7.17 -7.52 -17.24
CA GLY A 105 8.22 -6.49 -17.35
C GLY A 105 9.48 -6.90 -18.10
N ASN A 106 9.42 -7.97 -18.89
CA ASN A 106 10.49 -8.46 -19.75
C ASN A 106 11.78 -8.74 -18.97
N SER A 107 11.68 -9.71 -18.05
CA SER A 107 12.80 -10.11 -17.17
C SER A 107 13.30 -8.98 -16.26
N GLY A 108 12.41 -8.09 -15.81
CA GLY A 108 12.76 -6.99 -14.91
C GLY A 108 13.37 -5.78 -15.61
N ALA A 109 13.13 -5.60 -16.92
CA ALA A 109 13.61 -4.45 -17.66
C ALA A 109 12.77 -3.18 -17.46
N TYR A 110 11.46 -3.33 -17.17
CA TYR A 110 10.53 -2.20 -17.09
C TYR A 110 9.63 -2.28 -15.85
N SER A 111 9.18 -1.11 -15.40
CA SER A 111 8.20 -0.96 -14.32
C SER A 111 6.76 -1.17 -14.81
N GLY A 112 5.85 -1.35 -13.86
CA GLY A 112 4.41 -1.42 -14.13
C GLY A 112 3.75 -0.05 -14.24
N PHE A 113 2.58 0.09 -13.61
CA PHE A 113 1.72 1.25 -13.73
C PHE A 113 2.13 2.41 -12.82
N PHE A 114 2.15 3.62 -13.40
CA PHE A 114 2.31 4.88 -12.69
C PHE A 114 0.99 5.67 -12.76
N ILE A 115 0.38 5.97 -11.61
CA ILE A 115 -1.02 6.40 -11.53
C ILE A 115 -1.16 7.67 -10.67
N PRO A 116 -1.09 8.88 -11.26
CA PRO A 116 -1.06 10.12 -10.49
C PRO A 116 -2.42 10.74 -10.20
N ILE A 117 -3.52 10.33 -10.84
CA ILE A 117 -4.86 10.91 -10.61
C ILE A 117 -5.99 9.96 -11.02
N GLY A 118 -7.18 10.23 -10.48
CA GLY A 118 -8.43 9.54 -10.84
C GLY A 118 -8.76 8.40 -9.89
N ASN A 119 -9.92 7.79 -10.15
CA ASN A 119 -10.37 6.59 -9.45
C ASN A 119 -10.07 5.38 -10.35
N VAL A 120 -8.94 4.72 -10.11
CA VAL A 120 -8.47 3.63 -10.98
C VAL A 120 -8.78 2.28 -10.35
N THR A 121 -9.59 1.48 -11.03
CA THR A 121 -9.84 0.08 -10.66
C THR A 121 -9.02 -0.84 -11.56
N ILE A 122 -8.17 -1.67 -10.97
CA ILE A 122 -7.42 -2.71 -11.68
C ILE A 122 -7.96 -4.06 -11.25
N GLN A 123 -8.40 -4.88 -12.21
CA GLN A 123 -9.04 -6.14 -11.89
C GLN A 123 -8.58 -7.31 -12.77
N ASN A 124 -8.43 -8.48 -12.16
CA ASN A 124 -8.07 -9.73 -12.87
C ASN A 124 -6.77 -9.63 -13.69
N ILE A 125 -5.77 -8.93 -13.15
CA ILE A 125 -4.45 -8.77 -13.76
C ILE A 125 -3.37 -9.47 -12.92
N ILE A 126 -2.43 -10.11 -13.60
CA ILE A 126 -1.17 -10.57 -13.05
C ILE A 126 -0.07 -9.59 -13.48
N PHE A 127 0.60 -8.97 -12.52
CA PHE A 127 1.83 -8.22 -12.76
C PHE A 127 3.01 -9.15 -12.49
N GLN A 128 3.97 -9.25 -13.40
CA GLN A 128 5.14 -10.08 -13.15
C GLN A 128 6.43 -9.55 -13.77
N ASN A 129 7.56 -9.88 -13.14
CA ASN A 129 8.90 -9.56 -13.65
C ASN A 129 9.08 -8.07 -13.96
N LEU A 130 8.46 -7.17 -13.18
CA LEU A 130 8.56 -5.72 -13.35
C LEU A 130 9.60 -5.15 -12.41
N THR A 131 10.45 -4.23 -12.88
CA THR A 131 11.42 -3.55 -12.03
C THR A 131 11.27 -2.03 -12.17
N ALA A 132 10.95 -1.36 -11.07
CA ALA A 132 11.07 0.08 -10.94
C ALA A 132 12.48 0.43 -10.46
N LYS A 133 13.39 0.73 -11.39
CA LYS A 133 14.77 1.12 -11.08
C LYS A 133 14.95 2.64 -11.14
N GLY A 134 15.51 3.22 -10.10
CA GLY A 134 15.99 4.60 -10.10
C GLY A 134 17.20 4.78 -11.01
N GLY A 135 17.33 5.93 -11.66
CA GLY A 135 18.47 6.25 -12.50
C GLY A 135 19.75 6.39 -11.69
N ASN A 136 20.89 6.00 -12.26
CA ASN A 136 22.16 6.23 -11.59
C ASN A 136 22.52 7.72 -11.62
N GLY A 137 23.21 8.20 -10.59
CA GLY A 137 23.90 9.48 -10.65
C GLY A 137 25.03 9.45 -11.66
N GLY A 138 25.27 10.58 -12.31
CA GLY A 138 26.36 10.76 -13.25
C GLY A 138 27.70 11.00 -12.55
N ASP A 139 28.77 10.64 -13.24
CA ASP A 139 30.14 10.83 -12.78
C ASP A 139 30.59 12.28 -13.05
N GLY A 140 31.43 12.83 -12.18
CA GLY A 140 31.97 14.19 -12.35
C GLY A 140 33.06 14.48 -11.32
N ILE A 141 33.52 15.74 -11.20
CA ILE A 141 34.52 16.09 -10.17
C ILE A 141 34.00 15.72 -8.77
N ALA A 142 32.69 15.79 -8.60
CA ALA A 142 31.93 15.09 -7.59
C ALA A 142 30.79 14.32 -8.27
N GLY A 143 30.45 13.15 -7.73
CA GLY A 143 29.40 12.31 -8.29
C GLY A 143 27.99 12.82 -7.96
N GLY A 144 27.05 12.67 -8.89
CA GLY A 144 25.62 12.90 -8.62
C GLY A 144 25.01 11.77 -7.79
N GLY A 145 23.93 12.03 -7.05
CA GLY A 145 23.19 11.02 -6.31
C GLY A 145 22.33 10.13 -7.21
N GLY A 146 22.09 8.90 -6.80
CA GLY A 146 21.18 7.97 -7.50
C GLY A 146 19.70 8.27 -7.24
N GLY A 147 18.83 8.02 -8.21
CA GLY A 147 17.38 8.16 -8.09
C GLY A 147 16.72 7.01 -7.32
N MET A 148 15.50 7.21 -6.85
CA MET A 148 14.71 6.19 -6.15
C MET A 148 14.09 5.18 -7.12
N GLY A 149 14.07 3.91 -6.74
CA GLY A 149 13.20 2.90 -7.33
C GLY A 149 11.98 2.68 -6.44
N ALA A 150 10.77 2.84 -6.98
CA ALA A 150 9.54 2.72 -6.19
C ALA A 150 8.41 2.02 -6.95
N GLY A 151 7.71 1.09 -6.28
CA GLY A 151 6.47 0.51 -6.80
C GLY A 151 6.68 -0.33 -8.06
N GLY A 152 7.38 -1.46 -7.96
CA GLY A 152 7.76 -2.28 -9.12
C GLY A 152 6.60 -2.57 -10.08
N ALA A 153 5.42 -2.90 -9.55
CA ALA A 153 4.21 -3.07 -10.33
C ALA A 153 3.28 -1.84 -10.32
N ILE A 154 3.14 -1.15 -9.20
CA ILE A 154 2.26 0.04 -9.08
C ILE A 154 2.92 1.11 -8.23
N TYR A 155 2.95 2.33 -8.76
CA TYR A 155 3.31 3.53 -8.02
C TYR A 155 2.18 4.56 -8.10
N ALA A 156 1.65 4.93 -6.93
CA ALA A 156 0.73 6.05 -6.72
C ALA A 156 1.46 7.26 -6.10
N PRO A 157 1.86 8.27 -6.88
CA PRO A 157 2.44 9.51 -6.36
C PRO A 157 1.38 10.44 -5.74
N GLN A 158 1.77 11.30 -4.79
CA GLN A 158 0.88 12.29 -4.20
C GLN A 158 0.47 13.34 -5.24
N THR A 159 1.45 13.82 -6.00
CA THR A 159 1.31 14.80 -7.07
C THR A 159 2.32 14.45 -8.17
N PHE A 160 1.90 14.51 -9.41
CA PHE A 160 2.79 14.41 -10.57
C PHE A 160 2.12 15.02 -11.79
N LEU A 161 2.76 16.00 -12.42
CA LEU A 161 2.23 16.73 -13.57
C LEU A 161 0.86 17.33 -13.25
N ASN A 162 -0.15 17.03 -14.06
CA ASN A 162 -1.53 17.51 -13.86
C ASN A 162 -2.30 16.70 -12.80
N GLY A 163 -1.69 15.64 -12.26
CA GLY A 163 -2.34 14.67 -11.39
C GLY A 163 -2.06 14.90 -9.91
N SER A 164 -3.08 14.66 -9.08
CA SER A 164 -2.89 14.57 -7.64
C SER A 164 -3.91 13.63 -7.00
N ASN A 165 -3.52 13.07 -5.84
CA ASN A 165 -4.37 12.30 -4.94
C ASN A 165 -5.16 11.17 -5.62
N PRO A 166 -4.50 10.23 -6.32
CA PRO A 166 -5.17 9.09 -6.93
C PRO A 166 -5.86 8.22 -5.88
N SER A 167 -6.99 7.61 -6.26
CA SER A 167 -7.63 6.53 -5.50
C SER A 167 -7.59 5.24 -6.31
N ILE A 168 -6.91 4.22 -5.80
CA ILE A 168 -6.69 2.98 -6.53
C ILE A 168 -7.40 1.83 -5.83
N THR A 169 -8.12 1.01 -6.60
CA THR A 169 -8.77 -0.22 -6.13
C THR A 169 -8.24 -1.42 -6.91
N LEU A 170 -7.71 -2.42 -6.21
CA LEU A 170 -7.31 -3.70 -6.78
C LEU A 170 -8.34 -4.78 -6.50
N ILE A 171 -8.72 -5.56 -7.50
CA ILE A 171 -9.65 -6.67 -7.36
C ILE A 171 -9.09 -7.92 -8.07
N ASN A 172 -8.82 -8.98 -7.32
CA ASN A 172 -8.26 -10.22 -7.86
C ASN A 172 -6.96 -10.01 -8.66
N VAL A 173 -5.96 -9.40 -8.02
CA VAL A 173 -4.68 -9.05 -8.62
C VAL A 173 -3.56 -9.87 -7.97
N SER A 174 -2.62 -10.36 -8.79
CA SER A 174 -1.39 -11.01 -8.32
C SER A 174 -0.19 -10.21 -8.80
N ILE A 175 0.80 -9.98 -7.93
CA ILE A 175 2.05 -9.30 -8.26
C ILE A 175 3.20 -10.24 -7.91
N ASN A 176 3.93 -10.71 -8.92
CA ASN A 176 4.93 -11.75 -8.75
C ASN A 176 6.31 -11.33 -9.28
N SER A 177 7.37 -11.57 -8.50
CA SER A 177 8.75 -11.35 -8.96
C SER A 177 9.01 -9.93 -9.49
N CYS A 178 8.35 -8.93 -8.89
CA CYS A 178 8.57 -7.52 -9.17
C CYS A 178 9.58 -6.93 -8.18
N SER A 179 10.26 -5.85 -8.58
CA SER A 179 11.33 -5.25 -7.79
C SER A 179 11.29 -3.73 -7.80
N ALA A 180 11.71 -3.12 -6.70
CA ALA A 180 12.03 -1.70 -6.61
C ALA A 180 13.50 -1.52 -6.25
N VAL A 181 14.27 -0.89 -7.13
CA VAL A 181 15.74 -0.84 -7.05
C VAL A 181 16.22 0.61 -7.08
N GLY A 182 16.89 1.07 -6.03
CA GLY A 182 17.54 2.36 -6.03
C GLY A 182 18.64 2.47 -7.09
N GLY A 183 18.81 3.66 -7.65
CA GLY A 183 19.90 4.00 -8.55
C GLY A 183 21.21 4.16 -7.80
N ASN A 184 22.33 3.83 -8.44
CA ASN A 184 23.64 4.00 -7.81
C ASN A 184 24.05 5.47 -7.80
N GLY A 185 24.81 5.90 -6.79
CA GLY A 185 25.52 7.16 -6.82
C GLY A 185 26.60 7.18 -7.90
N GLY A 186 26.84 8.36 -8.47
CA GLY A 186 27.93 8.63 -9.40
C GLY A 186 29.27 8.74 -8.68
N ASN A 187 30.33 8.49 -9.42
CA ASN A 187 31.70 8.47 -8.92
C ASN A 187 32.44 9.76 -9.25
N TYR A 188 33.56 9.96 -8.56
CA TYR A 188 34.62 10.83 -9.04
C TYR A 188 35.17 10.33 -10.38
N PHE A 189 35.20 11.20 -11.39
CA PHE A 189 35.73 10.86 -12.72
C PHE A 189 37.29 10.87 -12.71
N SER A 190 37.93 9.77 -13.11
CA SER A 190 39.36 9.50 -12.86
C SER A 190 40.37 10.00 -13.91
N LEU A 191 39.90 10.61 -15.00
CA LEU A 191 40.77 11.33 -15.95
C LEU A 191 41.52 12.42 -15.17
N ALA A 192 42.79 12.69 -15.51
CA ALA A 192 43.71 13.58 -14.78
C ALA A 192 43.10 14.95 -14.42
N ALA A 193 42.27 14.96 -13.38
CA ALA A 193 41.39 16.07 -13.08
C ALA A 193 42.26 17.23 -12.68
N THR A 194 42.02 18.34 -13.34
CA THR A 194 42.76 19.57 -13.12
C THR A 194 42.21 20.34 -11.93
N GLY A 195 41.02 19.96 -11.44
CA GLY A 195 40.29 20.69 -10.41
C GLY A 195 39.55 21.88 -10.99
N ASN A 196 39.06 21.75 -12.23
CA ASN A 196 38.24 22.77 -12.92
C ASN A 196 36.94 22.18 -13.51
N GLU A 197 36.68 20.91 -13.26
CA GLU A 197 35.61 20.17 -13.91
C GLU A 197 34.28 20.34 -13.18
N GLY A 198 33.15 20.23 -13.89
CA GLY A 198 31.82 20.21 -13.30
C GLY A 198 31.51 18.92 -12.53
N GLY A 199 30.46 18.99 -11.72
CA GLY A 199 29.87 17.82 -11.06
C GLY A 199 28.96 17.01 -11.98
N GLY A 200 28.73 15.75 -11.60
CA GLY A 200 27.77 14.88 -12.30
C GLY A 200 26.32 15.24 -11.97
N GLY A 201 25.39 14.94 -12.87
CA GLY A 201 23.95 15.12 -12.63
C GLY A 201 23.39 14.01 -11.74
N GLY A 202 22.33 14.29 -10.98
CA GLY A 202 21.60 13.28 -10.22
C GLY A 202 20.70 12.42 -11.10
N GLY A 203 20.43 11.17 -10.69
CA GLY A 203 19.49 10.27 -11.38
C GLY A 203 18.02 10.61 -11.08
N GLY A 204 17.13 10.43 -12.06
CA GLY A 204 15.68 10.53 -11.90
C GLY A 204 15.00 9.16 -11.79
N PHE A 205 13.70 9.10 -12.07
CA PHE A 205 12.98 7.83 -12.20
C PHE A 205 13.38 7.12 -13.49
N SER A 206 14.24 6.10 -13.37
CA SER A 206 14.78 5.31 -14.49
C SER A 206 15.66 6.04 -15.51
N GLY A 207 15.72 7.37 -15.48
CA GLY A 207 16.65 8.20 -16.26
C GLY A 207 17.92 8.53 -15.47
N ASN A 208 19.09 8.23 -16.02
CA ASN A 208 20.37 8.47 -15.35
C ASN A 208 20.74 9.96 -15.39
N GLY A 209 21.51 10.42 -14.43
CA GLY A 209 22.21 11.70 -14.53
C GLY A 209 23.27 11.66 -15.63
N GLY A 210 23.50 12.81 -16.26
CA GLY A 210 24.60 12.98 -17.19
C GLY A 210 25.94 13.01 -16.46
N SER A 211 27.00 12.60 -17.15
CA SER A 211 28.37 12.59 -16.64
C SER A 211 29.25 13.65 -17.31
N VAL A 212 30.31 14.06 -16.62
CA VAL A 212 31.43 14.81 -17.21
C VAL A 212 32.46 13.82 -17.73
N THR A 213 32.70 13.81 -19.05
CA THR A 213 33.54 12.77 -19.70
C THR A 213 34.88 13.29 -20.21
N THR A 214 35.23 14.53 -19.89
CA THR A 214 36.48 15.18 -20.32
C THR A 214 37.09 16.00 -19.18
N ALA A 215 38.39 16.28 -19.26
CA ALA A 215 39.13 17.05 -18.26
C ALA A 215 39.43 18.48 -18.74
N GLY A 216 39.51 19.43 -17.82
CA GLY A 216 39.72 20.86 -18.11
C GLY A 216 38.65 21.75 -17.49
N ILE A 217 38.37 22.91 -18.07
CA ILE A 217 37.30 23.81 -17.59
C ILE A 217 36.00 23.38 -18.27
N THR A 218 35.13 22.70 -17.52
CA THR A 218 33.88 22.08 -18.04
C THR A 218 32.64 22.53 -17.28
N GLY A 219 31.50 22.63 -17.97
CA GLY A 219 30.21 22.80 -17.30
C GLY A 219 29.80 21.58 -16.48
N GLY A 220 28.73 21.71 -15.72
CA GLY A 220 28.12 20.62 -14.97
C GLY A 220 27.20 19.79 -15.85
N ALA A 221 27.02 18.52 -15.52
CA ALA A 221 26.15 17.64 -16.30
C ALA A 221 24.68 17.78 -15.91
N GLY A 222 23.75 17.42 -16.81
CA GLY A 222 22.32 17.51 -16.55
C GLY A 222 21.80 16.35 -15.68
N GLY A 223 20.77 16.59 -14.87
CA GLY A 223 20.08 15.53 -14.11
C GLY A 223 19.17 14.68 -14.99
N GLY A 224 18.91 13.44 -14.58
CA GLY A 224 17.99 12.53 -15.26
C GLY A 224 16.51 12.84 -14.99
N GLY A 225 15.62 12.45 -15.90
CA GLY A 225 14.16 12.58 -15.77
C GLY A 225 13.46 11.24 -15.57
N PHE A 226 12.17 11.21 -15.89
CA PHE A 226 11.35 10.00 -15.97
C PHE A 226 11.69 9.26 -17.27
N GLY A 227 12.57 8.27 -17.18
CA GLY A 227 13.05 7.46 -18.31
C GLY A 227 14.08 8.15 -19.22
N GLY A 228 14.14 9.48 -19.24
CA GLY A 228 15.12 10.27 -20.01
C GLY A 228 16.43 10.50 -19.25
N ASP A 229 17.56 10.25 -19.90
CA ASP A 229 18.88 10.51 -19.32
C ASP A 229 19.23 12.01 -19.37
N GLY A 230 20.01 12.48 -18.40
CA GLY A 230 20.61 13.81 -18.41
C GLY A 230 21.74 13.94 -19.45
N GLY A 231 21.96 15.17 -19.91
CA GLY A 231 22.99 15.49 -20.89
C GLY A 231 24.39 15.42 -20.31
N ASN A 232 25.28 14.73 -21.04
CA ASN A 232 26.70 14.66 -20.71
C ASN A 232 27.44 15.95 -21.08
N VAL A 233 28.58 16.18 -20.43
CA VAL A 233 29.52 17.25 -20.78
C VAL A 233 30.75 16.64 -21.43
N THR A 234 31.01 17.05 -22.68
CA THR A 234 31.99 16.40 -23.57
C THR A 234 33.09 17.33 -24.05
N LEU A 235 32.94 18.65 -23.88
CA LEU A 235 33.96 19.64 -24.20
C LEU A 235 34.63 20.24 -22.97
N ALA A 236 35.89 20.59 -23.16
CA ALA A 236 36.67 21.42 -22.25
C ALA A 236 37.22 22.62 -23.03
N TYR A 237 37.12 23.83 -22.45
CA TYR A 237 37.65 25.05 -23.05
C TYR A 237 38.83 25.59 -22.22
N ASP A 238 39.77 26.28 -22.85
CA ASP A 238 41.03 26.70 -22.23
C ASP A 238 41.01 28.11 -21.61
N LEU A 239 40.08 29.00 -22.00
CA LEU A 239 40.14 30.41 -21.58
C LEU A 239 38.81 31.11 -21.25
N LEU A 240 37.63 30.58 -21.63
CA LEU A 240 36.35 31.33 -21.58
C LEU A 240 35.16 30.60 -20.91
N GLY A 241 35.36 29.40 -20.37
CA GLY A 241 34.29 28.59 -19.76
C GLY A 241 33.55 27.68 -20.76
N GLY A 242 32.96 26.60 -20.24
CA GLY A 242 32.17 25.62 -20.99
C GLY A 242 30.73 25.56 -20.44
N GLY A 243 29.76 25.23 -21.30
CA GLY A 243 28.38 25.17 -20.86
C GLY A 243 27.93 23.81 -20.36
N GLY A 244 26.84 23.82 -19.62
CA GLY A 244 26.30 22.63 -18.94
C GLY A 244 25.48 21.73 -19.85
N GLY A 245 25.39 20.44 -19.47
CA GLY A 245 24.49 19.48 -20.08
C GLY A 245 23.02 19.80 -19.78
N GLY A 246 22.13 19.48 -20.71
CA GLY A 246 20.69 19.66 -20.53
C GLY A 246 20.06 18.62 -19.60
N GLY A 247 19.01 18.96 -18.86
CA GLY A 247 18.28 17.99 -18.04
C GLY A 247 17.49 16.98 -18.88
N GLY A 248 17.35 15.74 -18.39
CA GLY A 248 16.49 14.70 -18.98
C GLY A 248 15.02 15.05 -18.84
N GLY A 249 14.21 14.66 -19.82
CA GLY A 249 12.78 14.92 -19.91
C GLY A 249 11.93 13.71 -19.54
N LEU A 250 10.65 13.80 -19.92
CA LEU A 250 9.67 12.74 -19.77
C LEU A 250 9.75 11.80 -20.97
N GLY A 251 10.03 10.51 -20.77
CA GLY A 251 10.10 9.56 -21.87
C GLY A 251 9.96 8.10 -21.47
N SER A 252 9.50 7.28 -22.41
CA SER A 252 9.38 5.84 -22.20
C SER A 252 10.67 5.13 -22.59
N ARG A 253 11.50 4.74 -21.60
CA ARG A 253 12.72 3.96 -21.83
C ARG A 253 12.40 2.62 -22.50
N ALA A 254 13.08 2.31 -23.60
CA ALA A 254 12.95 1.05 -24.35
C ALA A 254 14.33 0.44 -24.66
N THR A 255 14.39 -0.88 -24.87
CA THR A 255 15.64 -1.60 -25.18
C THR A 255 15.61 -2.22 -26.59
N ILE A 256 14.46 -2.22 -27.27
CA ILE A 256 14.25 -2.86 -28.59
C ILE A 256 13.52 -1.88 -29.52
N GLY A 257 14.09 -1.55 -30.69
CA GLY A 257 13.48 -0.70 -31.73
C GLY A 257 14.24 0.61 -32.03
N VAL A 258 13.75 1.40 -32.97
CA VAL A 258 14.25 2.78 -33.19
C VAL A 258 13.71 3.64 -32.05
N LEU A 259 14.57 3.87 -31.06
CA LEU A 259 14.33 4.79 -29.95
C LEU A 259 14.05 6.19 -30.50
N THR A 260 12.79 6.54 -30.63
CA THR A 260 12.41 7.94 -30.69
C THR A 260 11.82 8.28 -29.32
N ASN A 261 12.22 9.43 -28.75
CA ASN A 261 11.43 10.10 -27.72
C ASN A 261 11.65 9.72 -26.23
N LEU A 262 12.90 9.43 -25.81
CA LEU A 262 13.24 9.32 -24.37
C LEU A 262 13.26 10.66 -23.64
N GLY A 263 13.25 11.78 -24.38
CA GLY A 263 13.45 13.10 -23.79
C GLY A 263 14.86 13.29 -23.24
N ASN A 264 15.88 12.60 -23.77
CA ASN A 264 17.24 12.77 -23.25
C ASN A 264 17.70 14.23 -23.33
N GLY A 265 18.37 14.69 -22.27
CA GLY A 265 19.02 15.99 -22.23
C GLY A 265 20.10 16.12 -23.30
N GLY A 266 20.21 17.31 -23.90
CA GLY A 266 21.25 17.59 -24.89
C GLY A 266 22.63 17.58 -24.25
N SER A 267 23.65 17.12 -24.97
CA SER A 267 25.05 17.33 -24.58
C SER A 267 25.33 18.84 -24.52
N ASP A 268 26.46 19.23 -23.93
CA ASP A 268 26.95 20.62 -23.96
C ASP A 268 27.14 21.21 -25.38
N GLN A 269 27.03 20.40 -26.44
CA GLN A 269 27.16 20.82 -27.84
C GLN A 269 25.85 20.76 -28.63
N ASP A 270 24.87 19.97 -28.16
CA ASP A 270 23.71 19.57 -28.95
C ASP A 270 22.38 19.98 -28.29
N GLY A 271 21.34 20.08 -29.11
CA GLY A 271 19.97 20.21 -28.61
C GLY A 271 19.49 18.95 -27.89
N GLY A 272 18.59 19.13 -26.93
CA GLY A 272 17.92 18.01 -26.26
C GLY A 272 16.93 17.32 -27.20
N GLN A 273 16.62 16.04 -26.92
CA GLN A 273 15.65 15.28 -27.68
C GLN A 273 14.23 15.56 -27.19
N ASP A 274 13.25 15.45 -28.10
CA ASP A 274 11.83 15.39 -27.74
C ASP A 274 11.59 14.22 -26.76
N GLY A 275 10.62 14.43 -25.86
CA GLY A 275 10.16 13.42 -24.91
C GLY A 275 8.74 12.93 -25.22
N ASN A 276 8.47 11.70 -24.81
CA ASN A 276 7.20 11.03 -25.02
C ASN A 276 6.13 11.43 -24.00
N GLY A 277 5.55 12.61 -24.20
CA GLY A 277 4.46 13.12 -23.38
C GLY A 277 3.06 12.93 -23.96
N TYR A 278 2.72 11.91 -24.76
CA TYR A 278 1.41 11.85 -25.45
C TYR A 278 0.22 12.33 -24.60
N GLY A 279 -0.51 13.32 -25.12
CA GLY A 279 -1.58 14.02 -24.40
C GLY A 279 -1.12 15.30 -23.68
N LEU A 280 0.18 15.58 -23.63
CA LEU A 280 0.75 16.76 -23.00
C LEU A 280 1.24 17.75 -24.06
N THR A 281 0.83 19.01 -23.94
CA THR A 281 1.48 20.13 -24.63
C THR A 281 2.48 20.75 -23.67
N ILE A 282 3.71 20.23 -23.64
CA ILE A 282 4.78 20.75 -22.78
C ILE A 282 5.92 21.24 -23.66
N THR A 283 6.34 22.49 -23.44
CA THR A 283 7.53 23.06 -24.08
C THR A 283 8.78 22.73 -23.25
N ALA A 284 9.82 22.18 -23.88
CA ALA A 284 11.11 21.99 -23.22
C ALA A 284 11.78 23.33 -22.89
N GLY A 285 12.57 23.37 -21.80
CA GLY A 285 13.39 24.53 -21.48
C GLY A 285 14.54 24.70 -22.49
N SER A 286 14.90 25.96 -22.79
CA SER A 286 16.10 26.27 -23.57
C SER A 286 17.34 26.33 -22.68
N GLY A 287 18.49 25.90 -23.21
CA GLY A 287 19.79 26.09 -22.58
C GLY A 287 20.26 27.54 -22.63
N GLY A 288 21.11 27.93 -21.67
CA GLY A 288 21.72 29.26 -21.55
C GLY A 288 22.76 29.59 -22.65
N GLY A 289 22.96 28.70 -23.62
CA GLY A 289 23.72 28.93 -24.86
C GLY A 289 22.86 29.11 -26.12
N GLY A 290 21.53 29.10 -26.00
CA GLY A 290 20.59 29.34 -27.11
C GLY A 290 20.11 28.09 -27.87
N ASN A 291 20.56 26.88 -27.51
CA ASN A 291 19.99 25.65 -28.04
C ASN A 291 18.66 25.36 -27.35
N SER A 292 17.60 25.16 -28.13
CA SER A 292 16.31 24.70 -27.64
C SER A 292 16.40 23.22 -27.22
N GLY A 293 15.66 22.85 -26.17
CA GLY A 293 15.27 21.46 -25.97
C GLY A 293 14.31 20.99 -27.07
N GLY A 294 13.82 19.76 -26.92
CA GLY A 294 12.82 19.21 -27.84
C GLY A 294 11.51 20.02 -27.89
N ASN A 295 10.72 19.85 -28.95
CA ASN A 295 9.43 20.55 -29.14
C ASN A 295 8.32 20.03 -28.23
N ASN A 296 8.47 18.82 -27.70
CA ASN A 296 7.53 18.15 -26.79
C ASN A 296 8.10 18.10 -25.36
N ALA A 297 7.57 17.24 -24.48
CA ALA A 297 8.01 17.05 -23.09
C ALA A 297 9.45 16.48 -22.93
N GLY A 298 10.38 17.03 -23.70
CA GLY A 298 11.74 16.56 -23.90
C GLY A 298 12.75 17.15 -22.94
N GLY A 299 13.98 16.68 -23.11
CA GLY A 299 15.13 17.13 -22.34
C GLY A 299 15.52 18.55 -22.72
N GLY A 300 16.01 19.31 -21.75
CA GLY A 300 16.56 20.64 -22.00
C GLY A 300 17.73 20.58 -22.99
N GLY A 301 17.92 21.65 -23.77
CA GLY A 301 19.10 21.78 -24.65
C GLY A 301 20.37 22.10 -23.85
N GLY A 302 21.54 21.61 -24.28
CA GLY A 302 22.80 21.99 -23.66
C GLY A 302 23.30 23.37 -24.13
N GLY A 303 24.16 23.99 -23.33
CA GLY A 303 24.73 25.30 -23.64
C GLY A 303 26.10 25.19 -24.32
N GLY A 304 26.20 25.54 -25.61
CA GLY A 304 27.49 25.80 -26.25
C GLY A 304 27.88 27.29 -26.13
N SER A 305 29.18 27.60 -26.02
CA SER A 305 29.65 28.99 -26.14
C SER A 305 29.57 29.45 -27.60
N VAL A 306 28.42 29.96 -28.03
CA VAL A 306 28.24 30.42 -29.42
C VAL A 306 29.12 31.67 -29.65
N GLY A 307 30.17 31.52 -30.46
CA GLY A 307 30.96 32.63 -31.02
C GLY A 307 32.12 33.16 -30.17
N GLY A 308 32.63 32.40 -29.20
CA GLY A 308 33.80 32.82 -28.40
C GLY A 308 33.52 34.01 -27.46
N SER A 309 32.25 34.27 -27.14
CA SER A 309 31.84 35.31 -26.19
C SER A 309 31.71 34.71 -24.77
N PRO A 310 32.32 35.30 -23.72
CA PRO A 310 32.32 34.79 -22.34
C PRO A 310 30.96 34.92 -21.61
N VAL A 311 29.85 35.09 -22.34
CA VAL A 311 28.58 35.62 -21.78
C VAL A 311 27.43 34.59 -21.80
N PHE A 312 27.64 33.38 -22.35
CA PHE A 312 26.55 32.42 -22.60
C PHE A 312 27.02 30.97 -22.34
N GLY A 313 26.57 30.35 -21.23
CA GLY A 313 27.05 29.02 -20.83
C GLY A 313 26.11 28.15 -19.97
N GLY A 314 24.82 28.46 -19.82
CA GLY A 314 23.93 27.64 -18.99
C GLY A 314 23.45 26.33 -19.63
N GLY A 315 23.26 25.25 -18.87
CA GLY A 315 22.54 24.05 -19.30
C GLY A 315 21.02 24.24 -19.23
N GLY A 316 20.26 23.78 -20.22
CA GLY A 316 18.80 23.91 -20.25
C GLY A 316 18.09 22.99 -19.28
N GLY A 317 17.04 23.49 -18.64
CA GLY A 317 16.16 22.68 -17.79
C GLY A 317 15.24 21.79 -18.61
N GLY A 318 14.86 20.64 -18.05
CA GLY A 318 13.80 19.82 -18.64
C GLY A 318 12.42 20.49 -18.55
N SER A 319 11.48 19.97 -19.33
CA SER A 319 10.18 20.55 -19.73
C SER A 319 9.28 21.24 -18.66
N LEU A 320 8.44 22.21 -19.10
CA LEU A 320 7.51 23.01 -18.28
C LEU A 320 6.23 22.27 -17.84
N GLY A 321 6.28 21.48 -16.76
CA GLY A 321 5.06 21.05 -16.04
C GLY A 321 4.78 21.98 -14.84
N LEU A 322 3.68 22.73 -14.82
CA LEU A 322 3.26 23.57 -13.67
C LEU A 322 3.10 22.71 -12.39
N ASN A 323 3.36 23.12 -11.15
CA ASN A 323 3.43 24.43 -10.51
C ASN A 323 4.69 24.48 -9.60
N GLY A 324 5.69 25.32 -9.92
CA GLY A 324 6.86 25.47 -9.02
C GLY A 324 8.01 26.35 -9.50
N THR A 325 8.59 26.09 -10.67
CA THR A 325 9.69 26.91 -11.22
C THR A 325 9.72 26.81 -12.75
N SER A 326 9.93 27.91 -13.47
CA SER A 326 10.17 27.84 -14.91
C SER A 326 11.57 27.26 -15.16
N GLY A 327 11.68 26.25 -16.01
CA GLY A 327 12.96 25.81 -16.57
C GLY A 327 13.50 26.86 -17.53
N GLN A 328 14.18 27.87 -17.00
CA GLN A 328 14.96 28.83 -17.77
C GLN A 328 16.39 28.77 -17.27
N GLY A 329 17.33 28.34 -18.11
CA GLY A 329 18.74 28.68 -17.90
C GLY A 329 18.85 30.18 -18.12
N ASN A 330 19.26 30.94 -17.11
CA ASN A 330 19.35 32.39 -17.26
C ASN A 330 20.62 32.76 -18.02
N THR A 331 20.50 33.67 -18.99
CA THR A 331 21.64 34.50 -19.40
C THR A 331 22.00 35.41 -18.23
N PRO A 332 23.27 35.46 -17.77
CA PRO A 332 23.70 36.41 -16.75
C PRO A 332 23.30 37.84 -17.18
N PRO A 333 22.68 38.65 -16.29
CA PRO A 333 22.20 39.97 -16.69
C PRO A 333 23.37 40.88 -17.07
N LEU A 334 23.26 41.50 -18.25
CA LEU A 334 24.17 42.56 -18.69
C LEU A 334 23.99 43.79 -17.79
N ARG A 335 24.85 43.93 -16.78
CA ARG A 335 25.29 45.24 -16.25
C ARG A 335 24.19 46.26 -15.91
N ALA A 336 23.03 45.81 -15.45
CA ALA A 336 21.91 46.68 -15.07
C ALA A 336 21.37 46.28 -13.69
N GLN A 337 21.94 46.93 -12.66
CA GLN A 337 21.33 47.29 -11.39
C GLN A 337 20.15 46.40 -10.96
N PHE A 338 20.38 45.29 -10.22
CA PHE A 338 19.55 44.75 -9.10
C PHE A 338 20.04 43.34 -8.67
N LEU A 339 21.16 43.28 -7.94
CA LEU A 339 21.48 42.48 -6.73
C LEU A 339 21.03 41.01 -6.48
N MET A 340 20.65 40.16 -7.44
CA MET A 340 20.42 38.71 -7.13
C MET A 340 21.10 37.74 -8.11
N ALA A 341 21.84 36.79 -7.55
CA ALA A 341 22.47 35.68 -8.26
C ALA A 341 21.40 34.67 -8.73
N ALA A 342 21.32 34.40 -10.03
CA ALA A 342 20.35 33.48 -10.62
C ALA A 342 21.05 32.20 -11.11
N PRO A 343 20.41 31.01 -11.03
CA PRO A 343 20.96 29.77 -11.57
C PRO A 343 21.23 29.85 -13.08
N SER A 344 22.37 29.32 -13.52
CA SER A 344 22.68 29.19 -14.94
C SER A 344 22.20 27.87 -15.54
N GLY A 345 22.08 26.83 -14.72
CA GLY A 345 21.31 25.63 -15.07
C GLY A 345 19.80 25.87 -14.92
N GLY A 346 19.00 25.48 -15.92
CA GLY A 346 17.55 25.58 -15.83
C GLY A 346 16.94 24.49 -14.96
N ASN A 347 15.91 24.81 -14.17
CA ASN A 347 15.18 23.80 -13.38
C ASN A 347 14.39 22.84 -14.27
N GLY A 348 14.23 21.59 -13.85
CA GLY A 348 13.30 20.64 -14.45
C GLY A 348 11.91 20.75 -13.83
N GLY A 349 10.86 20.60 -14.63
CA GLY A 349 9.50 20.35 -14.13
C GLY A 349 9.31 18.92 -13.62
N ASP A 350 8.07 18.53 -13.33
CA ASP A 350 7.76 17.16 -12.91
C ASP A 350 8.20 16.12 -13.95
N GLY A 351 8.87 15.09 -13.46
CA GLY A 351 9.56 14.03 -14.20
C GLY A 351 10.67 14.54 -15.12
N ALA A 352 11.13 15.77 -14.97
CA ALA A 352 12.25 16.35 -15.69
C ALA A 352 13.42 16.66 -14.75
N GLY A 353 14.63 16.37 -15.21
CA GLY A 353 15.87 16.71 -14.54
C GLY A 353 16.27 18.17 -14.72
N GLY A 354 17.08 18.67 -13.80
CA GLY A 354 17.67 20.00 -13.87
C GLY A 354 18.86 20.06 -14.84
N GLY A 355 19.05 21.20 -15.51
CA GLY A 355 20.21 21.47 -16.35
C GLY A 355 21.47 21.70 -15.51
N GLY A 356 22.62 21.30 -16.04
CA GLY A 356 23.91 21.53 -15.39
C GLY A 356 24.31 23.01 -15.38
N GLY A 357 25.11 23.39 -14.37
CA GLY A 357 25.64 24.74 -14.24
C GLY A 357 26.65 25.08 -15.34
N GLY A 358 26.63 26.33 -15.80
CA GLY A 358 27.66 26.88 -16.68
C GLY A 358 28.91 27.34 -15.94
N ILE A 359 30.03 27.48 -16.66
CA ILE A 359 31.20 28.25 -16.17
C ILE A 359 31.25 29.61 -16.86
N VAL A 360 31.29 30.69 -16.07
CA VAL A 360 31.69 32.03 -16.54
C VAL A 360 32.88 32.52 -15.69
N ILE A 361 34.00 32.81 -16.35
CA ILE A 361 35.20 33.38 -15.73
C ILE A 361 35.20 34.88 -16.00
N THR A 362 34.90 35.71 -14.99
CA THR A 362 35.12 37.17 -15.08
C THR A 362 35.96 37.68 -13.91
N ALA A 363 37.23 37.97 -14.17
CA ALA A 363 38.02 38.84 -13.29
C ALA A 363 37.77 40.32 -13.66
N PRO A 364 37.61 41.27 -12.72
CA PRO A 364 37.66 41.16 -11.25
C PRO A 364 36.35 41.63 -10.57
N SER A 365 35.17 41.38 -11.15
CA SER A 365 33.90 41.92 -10.64
C SER A 365 32.83 40.88 -10.32
N ASN A 366 31.99 41.25 -9.36
CA ASN A 366 31.09 40.48 -8.49
C ASN A 366 29.84 39.88 -9.17
N GLU A 367 29.93 39.27 -10.34
CA GLU A 367 28.75 38.72 -11.03
C GLU A 367 28.91 37.21 -11.34
N VAL A 368 28.21 36.40 -10.52
CA VAL A 368 27.54 35.09 -10.72
C VAL A 368 27.98 34.19 -11.89
N ASP A 369 28.39 32.95 -11.60
CA ASP A 369 27.97 31.74 -12.36
C ASP A 369 28.28 30.42 -11.62
N GLY A 370 27.56 29.33 -11.90
CA GLY A 370 27.90 27.97 -11.47
C GLY A 370 26.80 27.10 -10.86
N HIS A 371 25.64 27.70 -10.59
CA HIS A 371 24.52 27.02 -9.95
C HIS A 371 23.73 26.21 -10.98
N ALA A 372 23.59 24.92 -10.70
CA ALA A 372 22.80 24.03 -11.53
C ALA A 372 21.30 24.14 -11.21
N GLY A 373 20.46 23.68 -12.14
CA GLY A 373 19.02 23.60 -11.95
C GLY A 373 18.64 22.40 -11.09
N SER A 374 17.57 22.54 -10.31
CA SER A 374 16.96 21.42 -9.57
C SER A 374 16.01 20.63 -10.46
N GLY A 375 15.86 19.33 -10.19
CA GLY A 375 14.83 18.49 -10.83
C GLY A 375 13.46 18.64 -10.17
N GLY A 376 12.39 18.34 -10.90
CA GLY A 376 11.03 18.24 -10.35
C GLY A 376 10.74 16.87 -9.75
N TYR A 377 9.48 16.55 -9.45
CA TYR A 377 9.12 15.23 -8.90
C TYR A 377 9.60 14.12 -9.83
N GLY A 378 10.45 13.21 -9.35
CA GLY A 378 11.06 12.13 -10.15
C GLY A 378 12.22 12.56 -11.03
N GLY A 379 12.65 13.82 -10.97
CA GLY A 379 13.79 14.37 -11.71
C GLY A 379 15.00 14.60 -10.82
N GLY A 380 16.19 14.26 -11.32
CA GLY A 380 17.47 14.52 -10.66
C GLY A 380 17.95 15.96 -10.84
N GLY A 381 18.77 16.44 -9.91
CA GLY A 381 19.40 17.76 -9.98
C GLY A 381 20.56 17.82 -10.96
N GLY A 382 20.82 18.98 -11.57
CA GLY A 382 22.01 19.19 -12.39
C GLY A 382 23.29 19.29 -11.55
N GLY A 383 24.43 18.92 -12.13
CA GLY A 383 25.74 19.09 -11.52
C GLY A 383 26.17 20.55 -11.52
N GLY A 384 26.78 21.01 -10.42
CA GLY A 384 27.34 22.36 -10.30
C GLY A 384 28.62 22.53 -11.13
N ALA A 385 28.98 23.76 -11.46
CA ALA A 385 30.23 24.08 -12.14
C ALA A 385 30.81 25.40 -11.62
N GLY A 386 32.10 25.65 -11.80
CA GLY A 386 32.68 26.96 -11.51
C GLY A 386 34.08 26.90 -10.94
N THR A 387 34.75 28.06 -10.95
CA THR A 387 36.06 28.28 -10.32
C THR A 387 35.95 28.96 -8.95
N GLY A 388 34.75 29.37 -8.55
CA GLY A 388 34.52 30.15 -7.34
C GLY A 388 34.80 31.65 -7.50
N ALA A 389 34.23 32.46 -6.60
CA ALA A 389 34.52 33.89 -6.45
C ALA A 389 35.07 34.19 -5.04
N TYR A 390 35.94 35.19 -4.90
CA TYR A 390 36.53 35.62 -3.61
C TYR A 390 35.54 36.33 -2.65
N ASP A 391 34.23 36.20 -2.90
CA ASP A 391 33.17 36.84 -2.12
C ASP A 391 32.58 35.84 -1.12
N THR A 392 32.37 36.27 0.13
CA THR A 392 31.82 35.44 1.21
C THR A 392 30.36 35.04 1.00
N ASP A 393 29.63 35.75 0.13
CA ASP A 393 28.21 35.48 -0.17
C ASP A 393 28.02 34.56 -1.39
N TYR A 394 29.10 34.03 -1.96
CA TYR A 394 29.08 33.16 -3.15
C TYR A 394 29.09 31.67 -2.76
N THR A 395 28.49 30.78 -3.55
CA THR A 395 28.54 29.31 -3.33
C THR A 395 28.48 28.61 -4.68
N VAL A 396 29.21 27.50 -4.88
CA VAL A 396 29.00 26.64 -6.05
C VAL A 396 28.05 25.54 -5.61
N GLN A 397 26.77 25.67 -5.92
CA GLN A 397 25.75 24.73 -5.46
C GLN A 397 25.24 23.88 -6.63
N ALA A 398 25.25 22.57 -6.43
CA ALA A 398 24.59 21.65 -7.33
C ALA A 398 23.07 21.69 -7.16
N GLY A 399 22.36 21.23 -8.18
CA GLY A 399 20.91 21.22 -8.21
C GLY A 399 20.34 20.19 -7.24
N PHE A 400 19.20 20.50 -6.65
CA PHE A 400 18.47 19.54 -5.83
C PHE A 400 17.79 18.50 -6.72
N GLY A 401 17.79 17.24 -6.29
CA GLY A 401 16.89 16.23 -6.83
C GLY A 401 15.50 16.43 -6.26
N GLY A 402 14.46 16.31 -7.09
CA GLY A 402 13.10 16.34 -6.59
C GLY A 402 12.74 15.08 -5.80
N PHE A 403 11.45 14.88 -5.52
CA PHE A 403 11.02 13.65 -4.86
C PHE A 403 11.34 12.43 -5.73
N GLY A 404 12.16 11.52 -5.23
CA GLY A 404 12.64 10.35 -5.96
C GLY A 404 13.80 10.61 -6.92
N GLY A 405 14.24 11.86 -7.06
CA GLY A 405 15.43 12.23 -7.83
C GLY A 405 16.65 12.42 -6.93
N GLY A 406 17.82 12.02 -7.42
CA GLY A 406 19.09 12.28 -6.76
C GLY A 406 19.57 13.72 -6.94
N GLY A 407 20.33 14.24 -5.97
CA GLY A 407 20.95 15.56 -6.09
C GLY A 407 22.16 15.58 -7.03
N GLY A 408 22.47 16.72 -7.61
CA GLY A 408 23.68 16.87 -8.46
C GLY A 408 24.97 16.95 -7.64
N GLY A 409 26.10 16.57 -8.23
CA GLY A 409 27.43 16.73 -7.63
C GLY A 409 27.90 18.18 -7.64
N GLY A 410 28.62 18.60 -6.60
CA GLY A 410 29.26 19.91 -6.52
C GLY A 410 30.34 20.12 -7.59
N GLY A 411 30.51 21.37 -8.03
CA GLY A 411 31.62 21.79 -8.91
C GLY A 411 32.92 22.04 -8.14
N VAL A 412 33.80 22.91 -8.62
CA VAL A 412 35.06 23.23 -7.91
C VAL A 412 34.98 24.61 -7.27
N ASN A 413 35.64 24.80 -6.12
CA ASN A 413 35.91 26.13 -5.60
C ASN A 413 37.41 26.41 -5.42
N GLN A 414 37.94 27.33 -6.22
CA GLN A 414 39.34 27.77 -6.19
C GLN A 414 39.57 29.02 -5.31
N SER A 415 38.50 29.72 -4.94
CA SER A 415 38.57 31.05 -4.32
C SER A 415 39.00 31.08 -2.85
N GLY A 416 38.91 29.97 -2.10
CA GLY A 416 39.31 29.94 -0.68
C GLY A 416 38.23 30.34 0.32
N THR A 417 37.09 30.86 -0.13
CA THR A 417 36.13 31.58 0.73
C THR A 417 34.75 30.95 0.79
N THR A 418 34.47 29.95 -0.05
CA THR A 418 33.12 29.42 -0.29
C THR A 418 33.13 27.88 -0.36
N SER A 419 31.97 27.23 -0.33
CA SER A 419 31.90 25.75 -0.43
C SER A 419 31.30 25.33 -1.77
N ALA A 420 31.70 24.14 -2.26
CA ALA A 420 31.15 23.54 -3.46
C ALA A 420 30.21 22.39 -3.09
N ASN A 421 29.07 22.68 -2.47
CA ASN A 421 28.23 21.64 -1.88
C ASN A 421 27.53 20.78 -2.94
N GLY A 422 27.37 19.50 -2.62
CA GLY A 422 26.47 18.61 -3.35
C GLY A 422 25.00 18.98 -3.13
N GLY A 423 24.15 18.61 -4.09
CA GLY A 423 22.72 18.86 -4.04
C GLY A 423 22.01 17.84 -3.15
N ASP A 424 21.00 18.28 -2.40
CA ASP A 424 20.13 17.37 -1.64
C ASP A 424 19.11 16.67 -2.56
N SER A 425 18.48 15.63 -2.04
CA SER A 425 17.26 15.01 -2.57
C SER A 425 16.06 15.42 -1.72
N LEU A 426 14.90 15.67 -2.33
CA LEU A 426 13.65 15.97 -1.63
C LEU A 426 12.90 14.71 -1.16
N GLY A 427 13.45 13.52 -1.37
CA GLY A 427 12.89 12.26 -0.87
C GLY A 427 13.42 11.05 -1.63
N GLY A 428 14.13 10.14 -0.97
CA GLY A 428 14.41 8.78 -1.46
C GLY A 428 15.50 8.69 -2.55
N GLY A 429 15.77 9.76 -3.29
CA GLY A 429 17.01 9.89 -4.06
C GLY A 429 18.22 10.11 -3.13
N GLY A 430 19.41 9.73 -3.59
CA GLY A 430 20.66 10.00 -2.90
C GLY A 430 21.12 11.45 -3.06
N GLY A 431 21.89 11.96 -2.10
CA GLY A 431 22.53 13.27 -2.18
C GLY A 431 23.73 13.26 -3.13
N GLY A 432 24.02 14.39 -3.78
CA GLY A 432 25.22 14.53 -4.60
C GLY A 432 26.48 14.71 -3.75
N GLY A 433 27.64 14.32 -4.26
CA GLY A 433 28.92 14.52 -3.58
C GLY A 433 29.32 16.00 -3.51
N GLY A 434 30.00 16.38 -2.44
CA GLY A 434 30.61 17.70 -2.31
C GLY A 434 31.82 17.84 -3.24
N GLY A 435 31.95 18.97 -3.90
CA GLY A 435 33.09 19.30 -4.74
C GLY A 435 34.35 19.68 -3.97
N PRO A 436 35.54 19.61 -4.60
CA PRO A 436 36.77 20.06 -3.95
C PRO A 436 36.76 21.57 -3.72
N SER A 437 37.12 22.00 -2.51
CA SER A 437 37.08 23.41 -2.12
C SER A 437 38.35 23.83 -1.39
N ASN A 438 38.92 24.97 -1.76
CA ASN A 438 39.99 25.60 -0.99
C ASN A 438 39.45 26.07 0.37
N GLY A 439 39.75 25.36 1.48
CA GLY A 439 39.26 25.72 2.82
C GLY A 439 38.52 24.57 3.53
N PRO A 440 37.42 24.82 4.27
CA PRO A 440 36.67 23.72 4.91
C PRO A 440 36.11 22.75 3.87
N THR A 441 36.02 21.46 4.22
CA THR A 441 35.49 20.39 3.34
C THR A 441 34.07 20.73 2.89
N ALA A 442 33.80 20.64 1.59
CA ALA A 442 32.44 20.79 1.07
C ALA A 442 31.56 19.61 1.49
N SER A 443 30.33 19.92 1.88
CA SER A 443 29.39 18.89 2.30
C SER A 443 28.80 18.18 1.08
N GLY A 444 28.64 16.86 1.18
CA GLY A 444 27.72 16.15 0.30
C GLY A 444 26.28 16.50 0.66
N GLY A 445 25.39 16.34 -0.31
CA GLY A 445 23.96 16.50 -0.09
C GLY A 445 23.36 15.33 0.69
N ASN A 446 22.14 15.50 1.17
CA ASN A 446 21.39 14.51 1.95
C ASN A 446 20.00 14.25 1.36
N ASP A 447 19.36 13.17 1.79
CA ASP A 447 17.93 12.96 1.58
C ASP A 447 17.11 13.74 2.63
N THR A 448 16.60 14.91 2.25
CA THR A 448 15.82 15.78 3.14
C THR A 448 14.37 15.31 3.30
N GLY A 449 13.88 14.48 2.37
CA GLY A 449 12.53 13.91 2.42
C GLY A 449 12.40 12.69 3.32
N ASN A 450 13.53 12.21 3.88
CA ASN A 450 13.63 11.06 4.77
C ASN A 450 12.91 9.82 4.20
N LEU A 451 13.32 9.38 3.02
CA LEU A 451 12.89 8.11 2.43
C LEU A 451 14.08 7.19 2.12
N GLY A 452 15.11 7.31 2.94
CA GLY A 452 16.25 6.40 2.96
C GLY A 452 17.18 6.54 1.77
N GLY A 453 17.22 7.70 1.10
CA GLY A 453 18.31 8.01 0.17
C GLY A 453 19.65 8.16 0.92
N GLY A 454 20.72 7.65 0.33
CA GLY A 454 22.07 7.77 0.87
C GLY A 454 22.59 9.20 0.77
N SER A 455 23.40 9.63 1.73
CA SER A 455 24.11 10.91 1.69
C SER A 455 25.25 10.90 0.67
N GLY A 456 25.53 12.05 0.05
CA GLY A 456 26.75 12.26 -0.72
C GLY A 456 27.97 12.33 0.18
N GLY A 457 29.13 12.00 -0.38
CA GLY A 457 30.43 12.11 0.28
C GLY A 457 30.91 13.56 0.36
N LEU A 458 31.84 13.82 1.27
CA LEU A 458 32.47 15.13 1.44
C LEU A 458 33.50 15.36 0.33
N GLY A 459 33.62 16.62 -0.11
CA GLY A 459 34.68 17.05 -1.03
C GLY A 459 36.00 17.31 -0.33
N ALA A 460 37.10 17.24 -1.08
CA ALA A 460 38.43 17.58 -0.55
C ALA A 460 38.50 19.03 -0.02
N ASN A 461 39.33 19.23 0.99
CA ASN A 461 39.61 20.54 1.62
C ASN A 461 40.65 21.40 0.84
N SER A 462 40.99 20.98 -0.37
CA SER A 462 41.86 21.68 -1.30
C SER A 462 41.41 21.35 -2.73
N TYR A 463 41.93 22.10 -3.71
CA TYR A 463 41.62 21.94 -5.13
C TYR A 463 42.91 21.85 -5.97
N GLY A 464 42.77 21.45 -7.22
CA GLY A 464 43.87 21.32 -8.18
C GLY A 464 44.19 19.87 -8.55
N MET A 465 45.29 19.68 -9.27
CA MET A 465 45.67 18.38 -9.80
C MET A 465 45.84 17.34 -8.68
N GLY A 466 45.08 16.24 -8.79
CA GLY A 466 45.14 15.12 -7.84
C GLY A 466 44.29 15.28 -6.58
N LEU A 467 43.34 16.22 -6.56
CA LEU A 467 42.32 16.38 -5.53
C LEU A 467 40.93 16.26 -6.15
N GLY A 468 40.00 15.59 -5.46
CA GLY A 468 38.67 15.27 -5.99
C GLY A 468 37.53 15.58 -5.04
N GLY A 469 36.31 15.55 -5.58
CA GLY A 469 35.08 15.65 -4.81
C GLY A 469 34.65 14.32 -4.21
N GLY A 470 33.57 14.36 -3.44
CA GLY A 470 32.93 13.19 -2.86
C GLY A 470 32.14 12.39 -3.89
N GLY A 471 31.89 11.12 -3.56
CA GLY A 471 30.99 10.25 -4.32
C GLY A 471 29.52 10.60 -4.06
N GLY A 472 28.64 10.27 -5.02
CA GLY A 472 27.20 10.42 -4.81
C GLY A 472 26.63 9.37 -3.86
N GLY A 473 25.54 9.70 -3.17
CA GLY A 473 24.77 8.73 -2.40
C GLY A 473 23.90 7.83 -3.27
N GLY A 474 23.65 6.60 -2.83
CA GLY A 474 22.73 5.68 -3.50
C GLY A 474 21.26 6.04 -3.27
N GLY A 475 20.38 5.79 -4.24
CA GLY A 475 18.94 5.96 -4.08
C GLY A 475 18.29 4.80 -3.30
N SER A 476 17.08 4.99 -2.81
CA SER A 476 16.33 3.95 -2.10
C SER A 476 15.52 3.05 -3.05
N GLY A 477 15.23 1.83 -2.60
CA GLY A 477 14.32 0.88 -3.23
C GLY A 477 13.12 0.62 -2.33
N LEU A 478 11.94 1.14 -2.66
CA LEU A 478 10.76 1.11 -1.77
C LEU A 478 9.53 0.49 -2.44
N GLY A 479 8.82 -0.40 -1.75
CA GLY A 479 7.57 -0.96 -2.28
C GLY A 479 7.80 -1.86 -3.50
N GLY A 480 8.43 -3.02 -3.30
CA GLY A 480 8.80 -3.95 -4.39
C GLY A 480 7.63 -4.31 -5.31
N ALA A 481 6.42 -4.49 -4.74
CA ALA A 481 5.19 -4.59 -5.52
C ALA A 481 4.50 -3.22 -5.68
N ILE A 482 4.20 -2.54 -4.57
CA ILE A 482 3.37 -1.34 -4.55
C ILE A 482 4.01 -0.26 -3.67
N PHE A 483 4.09 0.97 -4.19
CA PHE A 483 4.43 2.16 -3.42
C PHE A 483 3.25 3.14 -3.39
N VAL A 484 2.81 3.51 -2.18
CA VAL A 484 1.73 4.47 -1.94
C VAL A 484 2.31 5.69 -1.23
N ASP A 485 2.29 6.83 -1.92
CA ASP A 485 2.82 8.10 -1.42
C ASP A 485 1.90 8.76 -0.36
N THR A 486 2.34 9.90 0.18
CA THR A 486 1.77 10.58 1.34
C THR A 486 0.29 10.89 1.19
N SER A 487 -0.47 10.62 2.26
CA SER A 487 -1.90 10.98 2.38
C SER A 487 -2.84 10.37 1.33
N LEU A 488 -2.43 9.27 0.68
CA LEU A 488 -3.26 8.58 -0.31
C LEU A 488 -4.11 7.45 0.28
N SER A 489 -5.16 7.07 -0.44
CA SER A 489 -6.03 5.94 -0.07
C SER A 489 -5.93 4.85 -1.13
N PHE A 490 -5.50 3.66 -0.70
CA PHE A 490 -5.35 2.49 -1.54
C PHE A 490 -6.29 1.38 -1.06
N THR A 491 -7.01 0.72 -1.97
CA THR A 491 -8.00 -0.30 -1.63
C THR A 491 -7.68 -1.63 -2.31
N ILE A 492 -7.79 -2.72 -1.57
CA ILE A 492 -7.81 -4.09 -2.10
C ILE A 492 -9.17 -4.67 -1.74
N GLN A 493 -9.93 -5.07 -2.75
CA GLN A 493 -11.34 -5.36 -2.62
C GLN A 493 -11.67 -6.79 -3.12
N ALA A 494 -12.62 -7.44 -2.43
CA ALA A 494 -13.25 -8.66 -2.91
C ALA A 494 -14.29 -8.36 -4.00
N PHE A 495 -14.39 -9.26 -4.97
CA PHE A 495 -15.60 -9.39 -5.77
C PHE A 495 -16.79 -9.77 -4.90
N SER A 496 -17.97 -9.26 -5.28
CA SER A 496 -19.20 -9.61 -4.59
C SER A 496 -19.53 -11.09 -4.80
N GLY A 497 -19.65 -11.84 -3.70
CA GLY A 497 -20.01 -13.26 -3.70
C GLY A 497 -19.01 -14.21 -4.38
N ILE A 498 -17.82 -13.73 -4.75
CA ILE A 498 -16.78 -14.52 -5.43
C ILE A 498 -15.52 -14.49 -4.55
N PRO A 499 -14.98 -15.66 -4.15
CA PRO A 499 -13.69 -15.73 -3.48
C PRO A 499 -12.61 -15.04 -4.31
N THR A 500 -11.99 -14.03 -3.73
CA THR A 500 -11.03 -13.15 -4.39
C THR A 500 -9.67 -13.30 -3.72
N THR A 501 -8.60 -13.36 -4.51
CA THR A 501 -7.24 -13.46 -3.97
C THR A 501 -6.43 -12.22 -4.34
N PHE A 502 -5.64 -11.72 -3.39
CA PHE A 502 -4.56 -10.77 -3.65
C PHE A 502 -3.24 -11.36 -3.17
N ASN A 503 -2.21 -11.28 -4.01
CA ASN A 503 -0.91 -11.88 -3.68
C ASN A 503 0.27 -11.04 -4.19
N THR A 504 1.38 -11.11 -3.46
CA THR A 504 2.62 -10.37 -3.71
C THR A 504 3.83 -11.29 -3.56
N THR A 505 3.92 -12.35 -4.35
CA THR A 505 4.96 -13.38 -4.22
C THR A 505 6.31 -12.95 -4.81
N ASN A 506 7.40 -13.30 -4.14
CA ASN A 506 8.78 -13.18 -4.63
C ASN A 506 9.19 -11.76 -5.05
N ASN A 507 8.52 -10.74 -4.51
CA ASN A 507 8.87 -9.35 -4.78
C ASN A 507 10.07 -8.92 -3.91
N THR A 508 10.87 -7.98 -4.40
CA THR A 508 12.11 -7.57 -3.73
C THR A 508 12.28 -6.05 -3.72
N THR A 509 13.04 -5.56 -2.76
CA THR A 509 13.57 -4.20 -2.75
C THR A 509 15.09 -4.24 -2.66
N GLN A 510 15.76 -3.32 -3.36
CA GLN A 510 17.21 -3.20 -3.33
C GLN A 510 17.63 -1.73 -3.25
N ALA A 511 18.58 -1.43 -2.37
CA ALA A 511 19.18 -0.11 -2.27
C ALA A 511 20.17 0.13 -3.41
N GLY A 512 20.25 1.37 -3.87
CA GLY A 512 21.34 1.81 -4.73
C GLY A 512 22.65 1.90 -3.96
N THR A 513 23.75 1.55 -4.61
CA THR A 513 25.08 1.65 -3.99
C THR A 513 25.58 3.08 -4.06
N HIS A 514 26.36 3.52 -3.08
CA HIS A 514 27.10 4.79 -3.16
C HIS A 514 28.10 4.79 -4.32
N GLY A 515 28.45 5.99 -4.75
CA GLY A 515 29.60 6.24 -5.61
C GLY A 515 30.86 6.50 -4.79
N THR A 516 32.01 6.31 -5.44
CA THR A 516 33.33 6.48 -4.83
C THR A 516 33.83 7.92 -4.93
N GLY A 517 34.37 8.45 -3.84
CA GLY A 517 35.01 9.76 -3.79
C GLY A 517 36.41 9.78 -4.41
N GLY A 518 36.84 10.96 -4.83
CA GLY A 518 38.18 11.21 -5.33
C GLY A 518 39.20 11.42 -4.23
N PRO A 519 40.49 11.63 -4.57
CA PRO A 519 41.53 11.87 -3.58
C PRO A 519 41.22 13.07 -2.67
N GLY A 520 41.24 12.84 -1.35
CA GLY A 520 40.92 13.86 -0.35
C GLY A 520 39.41 14.05 -0.11
N GLY A 521 38.55 13.53 -0.97
CA GLY A 521 37.11 13.39 -0.73
C GLY A 521 36.76 12.06 -0.06
N THR A 522 35.48 11.86 0.25
CA THR A 522 34.96 10.60 0.80
C THR A 522 33.93 9.97 -0.14
N ASP A 523 33.74 8.67 0.02
CA ASP A 523 32.62 7.96 -0.59
C ASP A 523 31.28 8.49 -0.06
N GLY A 524 30.22 8.31 -0.85
CA GLY A 524 28.85 8.50 -0.37
C GLY A 524 28.40 7.36 0.56
N THR A 525 27.10 7.30 0.86
CA THR A 525 26.49 6.17 1.56
C THR A 525 25.42 5.50 0.71
N ASP A 526 25.19 4.20 0.96
CA ASP A 526 24.16 3.43 0.27
C ASP A 526 22.77 3.95 0.62
N GLY A 527 21.81 3.74 -0.28
CA GLY A 527 20.41 3.96 0.02
C GLY A 527 19.84 2.88 0.95
N SER A 528 18.52 2.92 1.12
CA SER A 528 17.76 1.95 1.92
C SER A 528 16.84 1.10 1.05
N ALA A 529 16.45 -0.08 1.53
CA ALA A 529 15.53 -0.98 0.85
C ALA A 529 14.44 -1.46 1.81
N TRP A 530 13.17 -1.13 1.54
CA TRP A 530 12.06 -1.44 2.46
C TRP A 530 10.74 -1.75 1.75
N GLY A 531 9.99 -2.69 2.32
CA GLY A 531 8.66 -3.06 1.86
C GLY A 531 8.67 -3.86 0.56
N ASN A 532 9.10 -5.12 0.60
CA ASN A 532 9.06 -6.03 -0.56
C ASN A 532 7.67 -6.12 -1.21
N SER A 533 6.62 -6.06 -0.40
CA SER A 533 5.23 -6.10 -0.85
C SER A 533 4.68 -4.67 -1.00
N ILE A 534 4.06 -4.10 0.03
CA ILE A 534 3.43 -2.77 -0.01
C ILE A 534 4.21 -1.83 0.90
N PHE A 535 4.60 -0.66 0.38
CA PHE A 535 5.16 0.43 1.17
C PHE A 535 4.17 1.61 1.25
N LEU A 536 3.88 2.07 2.47
CA LEU A 536 2.93 3.14 2.79
C LEU A 536 3.67 4.35 3.37
N ARG A 537 3.56 5.51 2.73
CA ARG A 537 4.14 6.75 3.25
C ARG A 537 3.19 7.44 4.24
N THR A 538 3.70 8.34 5.06
CA THR A 538 2.99 9.06 6.11
C THR A 538 1.61 9.58 5.69
N GLY A 539 0.63 9.40 6.57
CA GLY A 539 -0.77 9.79 6.36
C GLY A 539 -1.54 8.95 5.35
N SER A 540 -0.90 8.02 4.62
CA SER A 540 -1.60 7.14 3.69
C SER A 540 -2.38 6.03 4.40
N SER A 541 -3.32 5.42 3.68
CA SER A 541 -4.12 4.32 4.19
C SER A 541 -4.29 3.17 3.18
N LEU A 542 -4.33 1.96 3.74
CA LEU A 542 -4.61 0.72 3.02
C LEU A 542 -5.95 0.14 3.51
N THR A 543 -6.90 -0.06 2.61
CA THR A 543 -8.20 -0.64 2.94
C THR A 543 -8.35 -2.04 2.34
N PHE A 544 -8.62 -3.04 3.19
CA PHE A 544 -9.10 -4.35 2.78
C PHE A 544 -10.63 -4.35 2.85
N LEU A 545 -11.30 -4.52 1.71
CA LEU A 545 -12.75 -4.39 1.60
C LEU A 545 -13.41 -5.71 1.18
N ALA A 546 -14.22 -6.27 2.07
CA ALA A 546 -15.14 -7.37 1.78
C ALA A 546 -16.57 -6.90 2.08
N GLN A 547 -17.19 -6.24 1.10
CA GLN A 547 -18.36 -5.39 1.29
C GLN A 547 -19.56 -6.13 1.89
N ASN A 548 -19.93 -7.26 1.29
CA ASN A 548 -21.12 -8.05 1.62
C ASN A 548 -20.76 -9.27 2.47
N ALA A 549 -21.74 -9.84 3.18
CA ALA A 549 -21.52 -10.95 4.12
C ALA A 549 -20.89 -12.20 3.48
N ASP A 550 -21.17 -12.45 2.19
CA ASP A 550 -20.66 -13.59 1.44
C ASP A 550 -19.32 -13.30 0.73
N ASP A 551 -18.81 -12.06 0.82
CA ASP A 551 -17.56 -11.67 0.17
C ASP A 551 -16.37 -12.24 0.95
N VAL A 552 -15.42 -12.83 0.21
CA VAL A 552 -14.18 -13.38 0.78
C VAL A 552 -12.98 -12.81 0.04
N LEU A 553 -12.13 -12.07 0.76
CA LEU A 553 -10.82 -11.60 0.28
C LEU A 553 -9.72 -12.40 0.96
N THR A 554 -8.90 -13.11 0.21
CA THR A 554 -7.71 -13.83 0.72
C THR A 554 -6.46 -13.07 0.35
N LEU A 555 -5.67 -12.68 1.34
CA LEU A 555 -4.35 -12.08 1.21
C LEU A 555 -3.29 -13.17 1.40
N GLY A 556 -2.45 -13.37 0.39
CA GLY A 556 -1.44 -14.45 0.35
C GLY A 556 -0.34 -14.36 1.42
N GLU A 557 0.46 -15.42 1.53
CA GLU A 557 1.49 -15.60 2.58
C GLU A 557 2.65 -14.59 2.50
N GLN A 558 2.88 -14.01 1.33
CA GLN A 558 3.91 -12.97 1.13
C GLN A 558 3.32 -11.55 1.05
N VAL A 559 2.01 -11.41 1.33
CA VAL A 559 1.40 -10.09 1.47
C VAL A 559 1.85 -9.49 2.79
N ALA A 560 2.67 -8.44 2.68
CA ALA A 560 3.14 -7.64 3.79
C ALA A 560 2.90 -6.16 3.49
N PHE A 561 2.81 -5.35 4.53
CA PHE A 561 2.78 -3.90 4.41
C PHE A 561 3.81 -3.32 5.40
N THR A 562 4.50 -2.28 4.98
CA THR A 562 5.54 -1.58 5.74
C THR A 562 5.26 -0.08 5.61
N ASP A 563 5.62 0.71 6.61
CA ASP A 563 5.51 2.17 6.54
C ASP A 563 6.86 2.88 6.72
N ASP A 564 6.82 4.20 6.63
CA ASP A 564 7.98 5.08 6.74
C ASP A 564 8.38 5.42 8.19
N THR A 565 7.89 4.67 9.19
CA THR A 565 8.27 4.86 10.60
C THR A 565 9.77 4.72 10.83
N ILE A 566 10.43 3.83 10.07
CA ILE A 566 11.89 3.64 10.09
C ILE A 566 12.65 4.93 9.74
N PHE A 567 12.04 5.83 8.97
CA PHE A 567 12.63 7.10 8.55
C PHE A 567 12.18 8.28 9.43
N GLY A 568 11.53 8.02 10.57
CA GLY A 568 11.05 9.04 11.50
C GLY A 568 9.70 9.66 11.13
N ALA A 569 9.04 9.12 10.10
CA ALA A 569 7.67 9.45 9.73
C ALA A 569 6.69 8.43 10.36
N GLY A 570 5.47 8.27 9.82
CA GLY A 570 4.46 7.38 10.36
C GLY A 570 3.03 7.91 10.23
N GLY A 571 2.12 7.42 11.07
CA GLY A 571 0.71 7.85 11.03
C GLY A 571 -0.09 7.26 9.87
N THR A 572 0.34 6.11 9.36
CA THR A 572 -0.41 5.33 8.38
C THR A 572 -1.50 4.50 9.06
N GLY A 573 -2.49 4.06 8.29
CA GLY A 573 -3.57 3.20 8.79
C GLY A 573 -3.99 2.10 7.83
N VAL A 574 -4.16 0.89 8.36
CA VAL A 574 -4.77 -0.24 7.68
C VAL A 574 -6.21 -0.40 8.16
N PHE A 575 -7.17 -0.43 7.24
CA PHE A 575 -8.59 -0.58 7.54
C PHE A 575 -9.14 -1.87 6.97
N VAL A 576 -9.78 -2.69 7.79
CA VAL A 576 -10.53 -3.86 7.35
C VAL A 576 -12.02 -3.52 7.42
N ARG A 577 -12.72 -3.51 6.28
CA ARG A 577 -14.09 -2.98 6.19
C ARG A 577 -15.05 -3.92 5.46
N GLY A 578 -16.34 -3.73 5.73
CA GLY A 578 -17.45 -4.44 5.09
C GLY A 578 -18.13 -5.43 6.03
N ASN A 579 -19.00 -6.29 5.51
CA ASN A 579 -19.67 -7.35 6.28
C ASN A 579 -19.08 -8.75 6.02
N GLY A 580 -18.20 -8.89 5.02
CA GLY A 580 -17.60 -10.16 4.62
C GLY A 580 -16.37 -10.54 5.43
N SER A 581 -15.57 -11.44 4.88
CA SER A 581 -14.34 -11.96 5.50
C SER A 581 -13.09 -11.56 4.72
N VAL A 582 -12.09 -11.04 5.43
CA VAL A 582 -10.73 -10.83 4.94
C VAL A 582 -9.81 -11.83 5.65
N ILE A 583 -9.21 -12.73 4.89
CA ILE A 583 -8.30 -13.77 5.36
C ILE A 583 -6.87 -13.32 5.11
N TYR A 584 -6.07 -13.14 6.16
CA TYR A 584 -4.69 -12.70 6.09
C TYR A 584 -3.73 -13.85 6.45
N GLN A 585 -2.99 -14.31 5.44
CA GLN A 585 -1.99 -15.37 5.58
C GLN A 585 -0.57 -14.81 5.78
N GLY A 586 -0.37 -13.52 5.57
CA GLY A 586 0.94 -12.88 5.46
C GLY A 586 1.68 -12.65 6.78
N THR A 587 2.89 -12.11 6.67
CA THR A 587 3.70 -11.64 7.80
C THR A 587 4.10 -10.19 7.57
N THR A 588 3.89 -9.34 8.58
CA THR A 588 4.20 -7.91 8.51
C THR A 588 4.81 -7.41 9.83
N ASP A 589 5.77 -6.49 9.72
CA ASP A 589 6.40 -5.72 10.80
C ASP A 589 5.82 -4.30 10.94
N TYR A 590 4.64 -4.07 10.35
CA TYR A 590 3.97 -2.78 10.30
C TYR A 590 3.77 -2.16 11.69
N GLN A 591 4.14 -0.90 11.83
CA GLN A 591 4.07 -0.17 13.12
C GLN A 591 2.90 0.82 13.20
N GLY A 592 2.23 1.10 12.08
CA GLY A 592 1.01 1.89 12.06
C GLY A 592 -0.20 1.18 12.66
N THR A 593 -1.40 1.74 12.46
CA THR A 593 -2.61 1.25 13.13
C THR A 593 -3.42 0.31 12.27
N VAL A 594 -3.96 -0.78 12.84
CA VAL A 594 -4.92 -1.66 12.16
C VAL A 594 -6.30 -1.48 12.78
N THR A 595 -7.30 -1.13 11.97
CA THR A 595 -8.68 -0.94 12.43
C THR A 595 -9.65 -1.83 11.65
N ILE A 596 -10.37 -2.69 12.37
CA ILE A 596 -11.38 -3.59 11.84
C ILE A 596 -12.76 -2.99 12.10
N ASN A 597 -13.51 -2.71 11.04
CA ASN A 597 -14.86 -2.16 11.10
C ASN A 597 -15.84 -3.13 10.43
N ASN A 598 -16.66 -3.80 11.27
CA ASN A 598 -17.75 -4.72 10.90
C ASN A 598 -17.30 -6.03 10.23
N ALA A 599 -16.24 -6.04 9.43
CA ALA A 599 -15.78 -7.24 8.74
C ALA A 599 -15.17 -8.26 9.69
N ASN A 600 -15.12 -9.52 9.24
CA ASN A 600 -14.31 -10.54 9.88
C ASN A 600 -12.88 -10.49 9.34
N PHE A 601 -11.92 -10.08 10.17
CA PHE A 601 -10.51 -10.17 9.86
C PHE A 601 -9.93 -11.45 10.43
N LYS A 602 -9.73 -12.45 9.57
CA LYS A 602 -9.18 -13.76 9.92
C LYS A 602 -7.67 -13.75 9.73
N VAL A 603 -6.92 -13.63 10.82
CA VAL A 603 -5.45 -13.62 10.80
C VAL A 603 -4.94 -15.03 11.06
N ASN A 604 -4.24 -15.61 10.09
CA ASN A 604 -3.56 -16.91 10.21
C ASN A 604 -2.03 -16.76 10.17
N GLY A 605 -1.52 -15.63 9.68
CA GLY A 605 -0.10 -15.29 9.71
C GLY A 605 0.31 -14.46 10.94
N LEU A 606 1.19 -13.47 10.73
CA LEU A 606 1.75 -12.61 11.79
C LEU A 606 1.55 -11.12 11.49
N ILE A 607 1.06 -10.38 12.48
CA ILE A 607 1.11 -8.90 12.51
C ILE A 607 1.95 -8.50 13.73
N ASP A 608 3.17 -8.05 13.48
CA ASP A 608 4.10 -7.66 14.54
C ASP A 608 3.97 -6.16 14.85
N GLN A 609 4.05 -5.79 16.13
CA GLN A 609 4.01 -4.43 16.69
C GLN A 609 2.71 -3.62 16.55
N ALA A 610 1.98 -3.73 15.44
CA ALA A 610 0.82 -2.88 15.16
C ALA A 610 -0.25 -2.93 16.27
N PRO A 611 -0.72 -1.79 16.82
CA PRO A 611 -1.94 -1.76 17.60
C PRO A 611 -3.16 -2.08 16.72
N VAL A 612 -4.05 -2.93 17.23
CA VAL A 612 -5.23 -3.43 16.52
C VAL A 612 -6.51 -3.03 17.24
N PHE A 613 -7.43 -2.40 16.52
CA PHE A 613 -8.73 -1.96 17.01
C PHE A 613 -9.83 -2.79 16.36
N VAL A 614 -10.59 -3.54 17.16
CA VAL A 614 -11.72 -4.35 16.70
C VAL A 614 -13.02 -3.63 17.04
N CYS A 615 -13.67 -3.09 16.02
CA CYS A 615 -14.73 -2.11 16.17
C CYS A 615 -16.02 -2.48 15.41
N ARG A 616 -17.12 -1.86 15.82
CA ARG A 616 -18.36 -1.80 15.05
C ARG A 616 -18.56 -0.38 14.53
N ASN A 617 -18.63 -0.19 13.21
CA ASN A 617 -19.18 1.03 12.64
C ASN A 617 -20.70 0.86 12.49
N SER A 618 -21.45 1.40 13.44
CA SER A 618 -22.93 1.33 13.47
C SER A 618 -23.59 2.13 12.36
N GLY A 619 -22.89 3.12 11.78
CA GLY A 619 -23.36 3.87 10.61
C GLY A 619 -23.28 3.05 9.31
N PHE A 620 -22.48 1.99 9.28
CA PHE A 620 -22.38 1.07 8.15
C PHE A 620 -23.29 -0.16 8.31
N SER A 621 -23.20 -0.87 9.44
CA SER A 621 -23.93 -2.13 9.66
C SER A 621 -24.16 -2.44 11.14
N ALA A 622 -25.16 -3.31 11.39
CA ALA A 622 -25.40 -3.86 12.72
C ALA A 622 -24.35 -4.89 13.18
N GLN A 623 -23.60 -5.46 12.23
CA GLN A 623 -22.57 -6.46 12.47
C GLN A 623 -21.39 -5.89 13.29
N ARG A 624 -20.83 -6.68 14.21
CA ARG A 624 -19.60 -6.34 14.94
C ARG A 624 -18.39 -6.68 14.07
N GLY A 625 -17.34 -5.86 14.11
CA GLY A 625 -16.04 -6.31 13.60
C GLY A 625 -15.55 -7.51 14.40
N GLN A 626 -14.94 -8.46 13.71
CA GLN A 626 -14.43 -9.70 14.30
C GLN A 626 -12.94 -9.86 13.98
N LEU A 627 -12.16 -10.23 14.98
CA LEU A 627 -10.80 -10.73 14.82
C LEU A 627 -10.83 -12.24 15.06
N SER A 628 -10.49 -13.04 14.04
CA SER A 628 -10.52 -14.51 14.08
C SER A 628 -9.24 -15.14 13.55
N GLY A 629 -9.22 -16.47 13.43
CA GLY A 629 -8.10 -17.23 12.88
C GLY A 629 -7.23 -17.90 13.94
N SER A 630 -6.01 -18.24 13.55
CA SER A 630 -5.03 -18.95 14.38
C SER A 630 -3.63 -18.31 14.37
N GLY A 631 -3.54 -17.06 13.91
CA GLY A 631 -2.28 -16.34 13.76
C GLY A 631 -1.79 -15.68 15.05
N THR A 632 -0.79 -14.81 14.89
CA THR A 632 -0.18 -14.05 15.98
C THR A 632 -0.25 -12.56 15.71
N LEU A 633 -0.63 -11.78 16.71
CA LEU A 633 -0.60 -10.32 16.70
C LEU A 633 0.16 -9.86 17.94
N THR A 634 1.38 -9.34 17.81
CA THR A 634 2.24 -9.05 18.99
C THR A 634 2.00 -7.66 19.60
N GLY A 635 1.31 -6.78 18.87
CA GLY A 635 0.91 -5.46 19.35
C GLY A 635 -0.27 -5.50 20.32
N ASN A 636 -0.71 -4.31 20.74
CA ASN A 636 -1.85 -4.16 21.62
C ASN A 636 -3.17 -4.38 20.89
N VAL A 637 -4.06 -5.24 21.40
CA VAL A 637 -5.38 -5.47 20.82
C VAL A 637 -6.48 -4.86 21.69
N PHE A 638 -7.27 -3.97 21.10
CA PHE A 638 -8.39 -3.29 21.72
C PHE A 638 -9.68 -3.72 21.05
N ALA A 639 -10.55 -4.44 21.76
CA ALA A 639 -11.89 -4.71 21.27
C ALA A 639 -12.85 -3.65 21.85
N ASN A 640 -13.46 -2.83 20.98
CA ASN A 640 -14.46 -1.84 21.36
C ASN A 640 -15.74 -2.06 20.53
N SER A 641 -16.76 -2.66 21.13
CA SER A 641 -17.90 -3.24 20.39
C SER A 641 -17.54 -4.37 19.40
N GLY A 642 -16.27 -4.77 19.29
CA GLY A 642 -15.81 -5.87 18.46
C GLY A 642 -15.87 -7.25 19.13
N THR A 643 -15.57 -8.28 18.33
CA THR A 643 -15.54 -9.69 18.72
C THR A 643 -14.13 -10.27 18.54
N ILE A 644 -13.62 -10.99 19.54
CA ILE A 644 -12.44 -11.87 19.42
C ILE A 644 -12.95 -13.31 19.31
N SER A 645 -12.66 -14.01 18.22
CA SER A 645 -13.20 -15.35 17.95
C SER A 645 -12.19 -16.24 17.24
N PRO A 646 -11.27 -16.91 17.97
CA PRO A 646 -10.32 -17.82 17.35
C PRO A 646 -11.02 -18.95 16.59
N ASP A 647 -10.34 -19.52 15.59
CA ASP A 647 -10.85 -20.67 14.86
C ASP A 647 -11.06 -21.87 15.79
N ILE A 648 -12.01 -22.74 15.45
CA ILE A 648 -12.34 -23.91 16.26
C ILE A 648 -11.13 -24.83 16.44
N GLY A 649 -10.84 -25.22 17.68
CA GLY A 649 -9.69 -26.05 18.03
C GLY A 649 -8.33 -25.39 17.81
N SER A 650 -8.29 -24.09 17.54
CA SER A 650 -7.06 -23.34 17.25
C SER A 650 -6.79 -22.26 18.31
N THR A 651 -5.56 -21.74 18.31
CA THR A 651 -5.12 -20.68 19.20
C THR A 651 -4.87 -19.40 18.41
N LEU A 652 -5.49 -18.29 18.82
CA LEU A 652 -5.16 -16.95 18.35
C LEU A 652 -4.27 -16.29 19.40
N THR A 653 -3.08 -15.83 19.00
CA THR A 653 -2.09 -15.27 19.93
C THR A 653 -2.06 -13.75 19.84
N LEU A 654 -2.18 -13.06 20.97
CA LEU A 654 -2.26 -11.59 21.08
C LEU A 654 -1.16 -11.06 22.01
N GLY A 655 -0.61 -9.88 21.72
CA GLY A 655 0.40 -9.21 22.54
C GLY A 655 -0.17 -8.71 23.85
N SER A 656 -1.25 -7.94 23.77
CA SER A 656 -2.09 -7.60 24.92
C SER A 656 -3.56 -7.60 24.50
N LEU A 657 -4.46 -7.64 25.48
CA LEU A 657 -5.90 -7.59 25.22
C LEU A 657 -6.59 -6.62 26.16
N THR A 658 -7.33 -5.65 25.60
CA THR A 658 -8.22 -4.76 26.35
C THR A 658 -9.65 -4.90 25.85
N LEU A 659 -10.56 -5.27 26.74
CA LEU A 659 -11.99 -5.39 26.50
C LEU A 659 -12.75 -4.26 27.21
N ASN A 660 -13.95 -3.96 26.72
CA ASN A 660 -14.81 -2.88 27.22
C ASN A 660 -16.19 -3.40 27.62
N SER A 661 -16.71 -2.89 28.73
CA SER A 661 -18.10 -3.11 29.15
C SER A 661 -19.09 -2.41 28.21
N PRO A 662 -20.33 -2.90 28.09
CA PRO A 662 -21.38 -2.18 27.37
C PRO A 662 -21.69 -0.85 28.07
N THR A 663 -21.93 0.20 27.29
CA THR A 663 -22.38 1.52 27.76
C THR A 663 -23.73 1.88 27.14
N THR A 664 -24.40 2.92 27.64
CA THR A 664 -25.68 3.37 27.09
C THR A 664 -25.52 3.76 25.62
N GLY A 665 -26.11 2.98 24.71
CA GLY A 665 -26.06 3.22 23.26
C GLY A 665 -24.88 2.57 22.52
N ALA A 666 -23.97 1.85 23.21
CA ALA A 666 -22.88 1.11 22.58
C ALA A 666 -22.78 -0.33 23.10
N LEU A 667 -22.31 -1.24 22.26
CA LEU A 667 -22.13 -2.63 22.65
C LEU A 667 -20.82 -2.82 23.40
N GLY A 668 -20.80 -3.69 24.42
CA GLY A 668 -19.56 -4.15 25.03
C GLY A 668 -18.80 -5.09 24.10
N SER A 669 -17.55 -5.39 24.44
CA SER A 669 -16.73 -6.37 23.72
C SER A 669 -17.27 -7.79 23.89
N LEU A 670 -16.94 -8.66 22.94
CA LEU A 670 -17.33 -10.05 22.96
C LEU A 670 -16.11 -10.94 22.72
N VAL A 671 -15.93 -11.97 23.56
CA VAL A 671 -14.97 -13.06 23.31
C VAL A 671 -15.80 -14.30 23.02
N HIS A 672 -15.65 -14.88 21.83
CA HIS A 672 -16.36 -16.06 21.39
C HIS A 672 -15.43 -17.28 21.39
N ILE A 673 -15.85 -18.34 22.07
CA ILE A 673 -15.10 -19.60 22.20
C ILE A 673 -15.96 -20.76 21.70
N ASN A 674 -15.37 -21.59 20.84
CA ASN A 674 -15.98 -22.83 20.37
C ASN A 674 -15.39 -24.02 21.12
N ILE A 675 -16.25 -24.90 21.63
CA ILE A 675 -15.86 -26.15 22.29
C ILE A 675 -16.59 -27.31 21.61
N ASN A 676 -15.83 -28.30 21.14
CA ASN A 676 -16.35 -29.51 20.53
C ASN A 676 -15.60 -30.76 21.01
N SER A 677 -15.84 -31.91 20.38
CA SER A 677 -15.13 -33.14 20.70
C SER A 677 -13.61 -33.09 20.41
N ALA A 678 -13.15 -32.19 19.55
CA ALA A 678 -11.75 -32.01 19.19
C ALA A 678 -10.98 -31.10 20.16
N GLY A 679 -11.68 -30.25 20.93
CA GLY A 679 -11.07 -29.38 21.93
C GLY A 679 -11.81 -28.06 22.08
N THR A 680 -11.08 -27.03 22.52
CA THR A 680 -11.54 -25.65 22.67
C THR A 680 -10.71 -24.74 21.79
N SER A 681 -11.32 -23.70 21.22
CA SER A 681 -10.56 -22.56 20.72
C SER A 681 -9.96 -21.79 21.91
N LEU A 682 -8.79 -21.17 21.70
CA LEU A 682 -8.04 -20.49 22.77
C LEU A 682 -7.64 -19.07 22.34
N VAL A 683 -7.85 -18.10 23.22
CA VAL A 683 -7.21 -16.76 23.13
C VAL A 683 -5.96 -16.77 24.00
N ALA A 684 -4.78 -16.77 23.39
CA ALA A 684 -3.52 -16.72 24.12
C ALA A 684 -2.97 -15.30 24.14
N VAL A 685 -2.88 -14.67 25.31
CA VAL A 685 -2.30 -13.33 25.45
C VAL A 685 -0.89 -13.45 26.03
N THR A 686 0.13 -12.90 25.38
CA THR A 686 1.52 -12.99 25.87
C THR A 686 1.82 -11.95 26.94
N GLY A 687 1.20 -10.77 26.85
CA GLY A 687 1.22 -9.70 27.85
C GLY A 687 -0.03 -9.70 28.74
N ALA A 688 -0.44 -8.50 29.19
CA ALA A 688 -1.57 -8.32 30.09
C ALA A 688 -2.93 -8.38 29.36
N ALA A 689 -3.94 -8.91 30.05
CA ALA A 689 -5.33 -8.91 29.60
C ALA A 689 -6.21 -8.13 30.59
N SER A 690 -6.98 -7.16 30.10
CA SER A 690 -8.03 -6.45 30.84
C SER A 690 -9.39 -6.90 30.35
N LEU A 691 -10.11 -7.65 31.20
CA LEU A 691 -11.38 -8.30 30.85
C LEU A 691 -12.59 -7.46 31.25
N ALA A 692 -13.56 -7.43 30.34
CA ALA A 692 -14.88 -6.83 30.46
C ALA A 692 -15.78 -7.43 29.36
N GLY A 693 -17.04 -6.97 29.26
CA GLY A 693 -17.94 -7.39 28.19
C GLY A 693 -18.46 -8.82 28.36
N THR A 694 -18.73 -9.52 27.25
CA THR A 694 -19.37 -10.85 27.27
C THR A 694 -18.41 -11.96 26.82
N LEU A 695 -18.37 -13.05 27.58
CA LEU A 695 -17.83 -14.33 27.13
C LEU A 695 -18.96 -15.17 26.53
N GLU A 696 -18.92 -15.42 25.23
CA GLU A 696 -19.86 -16.26 24.51
C GLU A 696 -19.24 -17.61 24.18
N ILE A 697 -19.94 -18.69 24.48
CA ILE A 697 -19.45 -20.06 24.31
C ILE A 697 -20.41 -20.83 23.41
N THR A 698 -19.93 -21.24 22.24
CA THR A 698 -20.62 -22.21 21.41
C THR A 698 -20.15 -23.60 21.81
N LEU A 699 -21.02 -24.33 22.49
CA LEU A 699 -20.75 -25.66 23.00
C LEU A 699 -21.43 -26.69 22.11
N ASP A 700 -20.65 -27.40 21.30
CA ASP A 700 -21.16 -28.45 20.42
C ASP A 700 -21.79 -29.58 21.24
N SER A 701 -22.82 -30.23 20.71
CA SER A 701 -23.48 -31.38 21.33
C SER A 701 -22.54 -32.57 21.60
N THR A 702 -21.42 -32.64 20.89
CA THR A 702 -20.36 -33.65 21.01
C THR A 702 -19.29 -33.30 22.06
N ALA A 703 -19.31 -32.09 22.62
CA ALA A 703 -18.39 -31.70 23.68
C ALA A 703 -18.58 -32.59 24.92
N LYS A 704 -17.47 -32.98 25.57
CA LYS A 704 -17.48 -33.86 26.74
C LYS A 704 -17.39 -33.04 28.02
N PRO A 705 -18.05 -33.42 29.12
CA PRO A 705 -17.81 -32.80 30.42
C PRO A 705 -16.32 -32.80 30.76
N GLY A 706 -15.81 -31.67 31.26
CA GLY A 706 -14.38 -31.48 31.48
C GLY A 706 -14.00 -30.02 31.67
N ARG A 707 -12.69 -29.79 31.85
CA ARG A 707 -12.10 -28.47 32.00
C ARG A 707 -11.53 -27.99 30.67
N TYR A 708 -11.79 -26.75 30.33
CA TYR A 708 -11.40 -26.12 29.08
C TYR A 708 -10.78 -24.75 29.38
N THR A 709 -9.53 -24.56 28.99
CA THR A 709 -8.86 -23.26 29.06
C THR A 709 -9.31 -22.40 27.90
N LEU A 710 -9.92 -21.25 28.20
CA LEU A 710 -10.52 -20.37 27.20
C LEU A 710 -9.62 -19.19 26.84
N LEU A 711 -8.88 -18.70 27.83
CA LEU A 711 -7.96 -17.58 27.69
C LEU A 711 -6.75 -17.76 28.60
N THR A 712 -5.54 -17.44 28.11
CA THR A 712 -4.30 -17.33 28.90
C THR A 712 -3.71 -15.92 28.79
N SER A 713 -2.96 -15.48 29.80
CA SER A 713 -2.30 -14.17 29.86
C SER A 713 -1.13 -14.18 30.85
N ALA A 714 -0.15 -13.29 30.67
CA ALA A 714 0.85 -13.02 31.71
C ALA A 714 0.24 -12.40 32.98
N GLY A 715 -0.94 -11.77 32.86
CA GLY A 715 -1.70 -11.25 33.99
C GLY A 715 -3.07 -10.74 33.58
N ILE A 716 -4.10 -11.19 34.28
CA ILE A 716 -5.49 -10.85 34.02
C ILE A 716 -5.99 -9.84 35.07
N THR A 717 -6.59 -8.76 34.60
CA THR A 717 -7.35 -7.80 35.40
C THR A 717 -8.81 -7.81 34.97
N GLY A 718 -9.72 -7.50 35.90
CA GLY A 718 -11.17 -7.52 35.63
C GLY A 718 -11.76 -8.93 35.50
N ARG A 719 -13.01 -9.00 35.05
CA ARG A 719 -13.78 -10.23 34.77
C ARG A 719 -14.74 -9.94 33.62
N PHE A 720 -15.23 -10.98 32.94
CA PHE A 720 -16.34 -10.82 32.02
C PHE A 720 -17.61 -10.37 32.77
N ASP A 721 -18.33 -9.40 32.21
CA ASP A 721 -19.58 -8.86 32.75
C ASP A 721 -20.73 -9.88 32.63
N ALA A 722 -20.68 -10.73 31.59
CA ALA A 722 -21.66 -11.77 31.34
C ALA A 722 -21.03 -13.00 30.68
N ILE A 723 -21.65 -14.17 30.91
CA ILE A 723 -21.34 -15.42 30.23
C ILE A 723 -22.60 -15.85 29.48
N ARG A 724 -22.46 -16.18 28.19
CA ARG A 724 -23.56 -16.62 27.32
C ARG A 724 -23.20 -17.91 26.61
N PHE A 725 -24.20 -18.74 26.36
CA PHE A 725 -24.06 -19.95 25.56
C PHE A 725 -24.93 -19.84 24.31
N THR A 726 -24.36 -20.21 23.17
CA THR A 726 -25.13 -20.40 21.94
C THR A 726 -25.80 -21.77 22.01
N GLY A 727 -27.13 -21.79 22.11
CA GLY A 727 -27.92 -23.02 22.24
C GLY A 727 -28.32 -23.34 23.69
N ARG A 728 -28.33 -24.63 24.04
CA ARG A 728 -28.75 -25.08 25.38
C ARG A 728 -27.72 -24.65 26.42
N THR A 729 -28.16 -24.08 27.54
CA THR A 729 -27.24 -23.76 28.64
C THR A 729 -26.84 -25.04 29.40
N PRO A 730 -25.54 -25.32 29.57
CA PRO A 730 -25.06 -26.46 30.35
C PRO A 730 -25.05 -26.16 31.86
N SER A 731 -24.76 -27.18 32.67
CA SER A 731 -24.23 -26.96 34.02
C SER A 731 -22.73 -26.63 33.91
N TYR A 732 -22.27 -25.54 34.52
CA TYR A 732 -20.88 -25.10 34.38
C TYR A 732 -20.40 -24.24 35.56
N THR A 733 -19.08 -24.08 35.67
CA THR A 733 -18.43 -23.00 36.43
C THR A 733 -17.35 -22.33 35.60
N VAL A 734 -17.15 -21.03 35.75
CA VAL A 734 -16.00 -20.30 35.16
C VAL A 734 -15.10 -19.78 36.28
N SER A 735 -13.81 -20.05 36.16
CA SER A 735 -12.78 -19.73 37.16
C SER A 735 -11.69 -18.85 36.55
N TYR A 736 -11.15 -17.95 37.37
CA TYR A 736 -10.00 -17.10 37.04
C TYR A 736 -8.86 -17.52 37.96
N LEU A 737 -7.82 -18.11 37.39
CA LEU A 737 -6.80 -18.84 38.15
C LEU A 737 -5.37 -18.38 37.79
N PRO A 738 -4.42 -18.42 38.75
CA PRO A 738 -4.65 -18.64 40.18
C PRO A 738 -5.40 -17.46 40.83
N ALA A 739 -6.07 -17.73 41.97
CA ALA A 739 -6.78 -16.68 42.69
C ALA A 739 -5.81 -15.58 43.18
N GLY A 740 -6.20 -14.32 43.02
CA GLY A 740 -5.40 -13.15 43.43
C GLY A 740 -4.42 -12.63 42.36
N ALA A 741 -3.91 -13.50 41.49
CA ALA A 741 -3.06 -13.13 40.35
C ALA A 741 -3.39 -13.99 39.13
N PRO A 742 -4.58 -13.83 38.52
CA PRO A 742 -5.04 -14.75 37.51
C PRO A 742 -4.21 -14.64 36.22
N THR A 743 -3.89 -15.77 35.62
CA THR A 743 -3.14 -15.92 34.36
C THR A 743 -3.91 -16.75 33.33
N TYR A 744 -5.04 -17.35 33.70
CA TYR A 744 -5.95 -18.00 32.75
C TYR A 744 -7.42 -18.01 33.21
N VAL A 745 -8.31 -18.16 32.23
CA VAL A 745 -9.76 -18.36 32.41
C VAL A 745 -10.12 -19.79 32.02
N GLU A 746 -10.75 -20.52 32.93
CA GLU A 746 -11.13 -21.93 32.74
C GLU A 746 -12.66 -22.10 32.84
N LEU A 747 -13.24 -22.82 31.88
CA LEU A 747 -14.59 -23.36 31.97
C LEU A 747 -14.52 -24.80 32.45
N ASN A 748 -15.26 -25.12 33.52
CA ASN A 748 -15.55 -26.49 33.91
C ASN A 748 -16.97 -26.83 33.46
N PHE A 749 -17.08 -27.57 32.35
CA PHE A 749 -18.34 -28.04 31.80
C PHE A 749 -18.76 -29.34 32.51
N LEU A 750 -19.90 -29.31 33.20
CA LEU A 750 -20.39 -30.41 34.06
C LEU A 750 -21.43 -31.31 33.36
N GLY A 751 -21.65 -31.12 32.06
CA GLY A 751 -22.72 -31.76 31.31
C GLY A 751 -23.98 -30.92 31.22
N TYR A 752 -24.88 -31.32 30.33
CA TYR A 752 -26.22 -30.72 30.28
C TYR A 752 -27.04 -31.26 31.45
N PRO A 753 -27.94 -30.44 32.04
CA PRO A 753 -28.87 -30.94 33.04
C PRO A 753 -29.59 -32.16 32.47
N SER A 754 -29.60 -33.29 33.17
CA SER A 754 -30.45 -34.41 32.74
C SER A 754 -31.88 -33.87 32.64
N PRO A 755 -32.64 -34.16 31.55
CA PRO A 755 -34.08 -33.90 31.58
C PRO A 755 -34.58 -34.58 32.85
N SER A 756 -35.25 -33.83 33.73
CA SER A 756 -35.80 -34.38 34.97
C SER A 756 -36.58 -35.63 34.60
N SER A 757 -36.24 -36.77 35.20
CA SER A 757 -36.92 -38.01 34.88
C SER A 757 -38.34 -37.90 35.45
N VAL A 758 -39.30 -37.63 34.58
CA VAL A 758 -40.68 -37.38 34.98
C VAL A 758 -41.43 -38.71 34.98
N ASN A 759 -41.97 -39.10 36.12
CA ASN A 759 -42.83 -40.28 36.21
C ASN A 759 -44.25 -39.95 35.73
N ILE A 760 -44.92 -40.93 35.13
CA ILE A 760 -46.34 -40.81 34.79
C ILE A 760 -47.16 -40.87 36.09
N PRO A 761 -47.97 -39.83 36.43
CA PRO A 761 -48.88 -39.89 37.56
C PRO A 761 -50.01 -40.86 37.24
N ALA A 762 -50.08 -41.96 37.98
CA ALA A 762 -51.08 -43.00 37.77
C ALA A 762 -51.74 -43.38 39.11
N THR A 763 -52.42 -42.44 39.74
CA THR A 763 -53.42 -42.75 40.77
C THR A 763 -54.64 -41.87 40.54
N VAL A 764 -55.79 -42.28 41.08
CA VAL A 764 -57.05 -41.49 41.10
C VAL A 764 -56.86 -40.07 41.70
N ASN A 765 -55.72 -39.79 42.33
CA ASN A 765 -55.41 -38.58 43.07
C ASN A 765 -54.15 -37.84 42.54
N GLY A 766 -53.52 -38.30 41.44
CA GLY A 766 -52.36 -37.62 40.84
C GLY A 766 -50.99 -37.89 41.45
N SER A 767 -50.86 -38.82 42.42
CA SER A 767 -49.57 -39.24 42.99
C SER A 767 -48.81 -40.24 42.08
N PRO A 768 -47.45 -40.27 42.10
CA PRO A 768 -46.65 -41.29 41.43
C PRO A 768 -46.93 -42.70 42.00
N ILE A 769 -47.04 -43.71 41.13
CA ILE A 769 -47.14 -45.11 41.59
C ILE A 769 -45.77 -45.58 42.09
N VAL A 770 -45.69 -46.01 43.36
CA VAL A 770 -44.53 -46.74 43.91
C VAL A 770 -44.80 -48.26 43.99
N ASN A 771 -46.01 -48.73 43.65
CA ASN A 771 -46.36 -50.16 43.67
C ASN A 771 -47.37 -50.51 42.54
N PRO A 772 -47.01 -51.37 41.56
CA PRO A 772 -47.83 -51.64 40.36
C PRO A 772 -49.13 -52.36 40.74
N ALA A 773 -50.21 -51.59 40.88
CA ALA A 773 -51.51 -52.15 41.21
C ALA A 773 -51.99 -53.11 40.10
N ILE A 774 -52.27 -54.34 40.52
CA ILE A 774 -52.99 -55.38 39.79
C ILE A 774 -54.32 -54.81 39.29
N VAL A 775 -54.51 -54.73 37.97
CA VAL A 775 -55.77 -54.32 37.37
C VAL A 775 -56.61 -55.57 37.07
N CYS A 776 -57.54 -55.92 37.98
CA CYS A 776 -58.52 -56.97 37.69
C CYS A 776 -59.56 -56.47 36.66
N CYS A 777 -59.69 -57.23 35.57
CA CYS A 777 -60.87 -57.26 34.69
C CYS A 777 -61.25 -55.93 34.01
N GLY A 778 -60.40 -55.42 33.11
CA GLY A 778 -60.80 -54.43 32.08
C GLY A 778 -61.05 -53.00 32.56
N ARG A 779 -60.75 -52.69 33.83
CA ARG A 779 -60.84 -51.33 34.39
C ARG A 779 -59.71 -50.44 33.83
N PRO A 780 -60.00 -49.28 33.24
CA PRO A 780 -58.96 -48.42 32.67
C PRO A 780 -58.10 -47.76 33.76
N VAL A 781 -56.80 -47.63 33.49
CA VAL A 781 -55.87 -46.84 34.31
C VAL A 781 -55.89 -45.40 33.80
N LEU A 782 -56.31 -44.47 34.65
CA LEU A 782 -56.29 -43.04 34.32
C LEU A 782 -54.85 -42.51 34.34
N LEU A 783 -54.48 -41.78 33.29
CA LEU A 783 -53.14 -41.18 33.12
C LEU A 783 -53.27 -39.67 33.28
N GLY A 784 -52.66 -39.12 34.33
CA GLY A 784 -52.58 -37.67 34.54
C GLY A 784 -51.48 -37.02 33.70
N PRO A 785 -51.61 -35.75 33.26
CA PRO A 785 -50.60 -35.09 32.43
C PRO A 785 -49.22 -35.10 33.09
N LEU A 786 -48.14 -35.12 32.30
CA LEU A 786 -46.79 -35.05 32.86
C LEU A 786 -46.62 -33.74 33.64
N PRO A 787 -46.09 -33.77 34.88
CA PRO A 787 -45.83 -32.58 35.69
C PRO A 787 -44.61 -31.81 35.15
N VAL A 788 -44.72 -31.35 33.91
CA VAL A 788 -43.77 -30.50 33.21
C VAL A 788 -44.47 -29.20 32.79
N ALA A 789 -43.74 -28.09 32.90
CA ALA A 789 -44.22 -26.77 32.47
C ALA A 789 -44.55 -26.78 30.97
N GLY A 790 -45.67 -26.16 30.60
CA GLY A 790 -46.17 -26.07 29.21
C GLY A 790 -47.67 -26.34 29.09
N SER A 791 -48.30 -25.76 28.08
CA SER A 791 -49.74 -25.87 27.81
C SER A 791 -50.11 -27.01 26.86
N GLY A 792 -49.11 -27.69 26.27
CA GLY A 792 -49.31 -28.79 25.33
C GLY A 792 -49.92 -30.06 25.97
N PRO A 793 -50.74 -30.85 25.23
CA PRO A 793 -51.26 -32.11 25.73
C PRO A 793 -50.15 -33.16 25.87
N THR A 794 -50.20 -33.97 26.93
CA THR A 794 -49.33 -35.15 27.04
C THR A 794 -49.80 -36.26 26.11
N VAL A 795 -48.91 -36.79 25.29
CA VAL A 795 -49.16 -37.93 24.40
C VAL A 795 -48.55 -39.19 25.01
N TYR A 796 -49.31 -40.29 25.08
CA TYR A 796 -48.82 -41.57 25.60
C TYR A 796 -48.73 -42.61 24.50
N THR A 797 -47.66 -43.41 24.54
CA THR A 797 -47.42 -44.48 23.57
C THR A 797 -47.08 -45.77 24.31
N VAL A 798 -47.61 -46.89 23.82
CA VAL A 798 -47.24 -48.23 24.28
C VAL A 798 -45.92 -48.62 23.62
N ILE A 799 -44.92 -48.95 24.42
CA ILE A 799 -43.56 -49.28 23.95
C ILE A 799 -43.20 -50.74 24.12
N ASN A 800 -43.87 -51.47 25.02
CA ASN A 800 -43.65 -52.91 25.17
C ASN A 800 -44.93 -53.60 25.65
N ARG A 801 -45.06 -54.90 25.32
CA ARG A 801 -46.16 -55.77 25.74
C ARG A 801 -45.63 -57.17 26.02
N THR A 802 -46.08 -57.79 27.11
CA THR A 802 -45.80 -59.21 27.41
C THR A 802 -47.10 -59.98 27.63
N GLY A 803 -47.13 -61.27 27.27
CA GLY A 803 -48.30 -62.14 27.42
C GLY A 803 -49.40 -61.93 26.37
N ASN A 804 -50.55 -62.58 26.57
CA ASN A 804 -51.71 -62.50 25.68
C ASN A 804 -52.62 -61.31 26.04
N ILE A 805 -52.11 -60.09 25.87
CA ILE A 805 -52.87 -58.87 26.13
C ILE A 805 -52.84 -57.87 24.97
N THR A 806 -53.90 -57.08 24.85
CA THR A 806 -53.99 -55.92 23.96
C THR A 806 -54.00 -54.64 24.79
N CYS A 807 -53.04 -53.75 24.54
CA CYS A 807 -52.94 -52.44 25.18
C CYS A 807 -53.51 -51.37 24.26
N HIS A 808 -54.40 -50.52 24.77
CA HIS A 808 -54.95 -49.39 24.03
C HIS A 808 -54.90 -48.12 24.87
N ILE A 809 -54.34 -47.05 24.31
CA ILE A 809 -54.40 -45.70 24.88
C ILE A 809 -55.66 -45.03 24.32
N GLY A 810 -56.62 -44.74 25.19
CA GLY A 810 -57.85 -44.05 24.84
C GLY A 810 -57.92 -42.65 25.46
N ARG A 811 -58.79 -41.81 24.93
CA ARG A 811 -59.01 -40.44 25.41
C ARG A 811 -60.51 -40.15 25.49
N THR A 812 -60.96 -39.62 26.61
CA THR A 812 -62.30 -39.03 26.79
C THR A 812 -62.22 -37.50 26.64
N GLN A 813 -63.34 -36.79 26.79
CA GLN A 813 -63.35 -35.32 26.75
C GLN A 813 -62.46 -34.68 27.84
N SER A 814 -62.20 -35.37 28.95
CA SER A 814 -61.46 -34.82 30.10
C SER A 814 -60.22 -35.60 30.52
N GLN A 815 -60.01 -36.83 30.04
CA GLN A 815 -58.96 -37.72 30.57
C GLN A 815 -58.35 -38.64 29.50
N THR A 816 -57.07 -38.99 29.68
CA THR A 816 -56.40 -40.05 28.92
C THR A 816 -56.29 -41.30 29.79
N TYR A 817 -56.46 -42.48 29.19
CA TYR A 817 -56.40 -43.74 29.94
C TYR A 817 -55.71 -44.86 29.17
N LEU A 818 -55.11 -45.80 29.91
CA LEU A 818 -54.64 -47.08 29.39
C LEU A 818 -55.70 -48.16 29.67
N LYS A 819 -56.18 -48.82 28.63
CA LYS A 819 -57.07 -49.99 28.74
C LYS A 819 -56.35 -51.24 28.25
N MET A 820 -56.43 -52.30 29.04
CA MET A 820 -55.78 -53.58 28.78
C MET A 820 -56.86 -54.66 28.64
N TYR A 821 -56.78 -55.47 27.58
CA TYR A 821 -57.68 -56.60 27.33
C TYR A 821 -56.87 -57.91 27.30
N GLY A 822 -57.25 -58.91 28.09
CA GLY A 822 -56.55 -60.20 28.20
C GLY A 822 -56.29 -60.60 29.65
N ARG A 823 -55.52 -61.67 29.86
CA ARG A 823 -55.07 -62.19 31.18
C ARG A 823 -53.60 -62.58 31.10
N ASN A 824 -52.87 -62.54 32.21
CA ASN A 824 -51.43 -62.87 32.28
C ASN A 824 -50.55 -62.07 31.30
N GLY A 825 -50.36 -60.77 31.54
CA GLY A 825 -49.49 -59.94 30.72
C GLY A 825 -49.19 -58.55 31.28
N SER A 826 -48.34 -57.78 30.58
CA SER A 826 -48.00 -56.40 30.97
C SER A 826 -47.93 -55.43 29.78
N CYS A 827 -48.27 -54.17 30.01
CA CYS A 827 -48.12 -53.06 29.05
C CYS A 827 -47.15 -52.05 29.61
N THR A 828 -46.09 -51.72 28.87
CA THR A 828 -45.19 -50.61 29.20
C THR A 828 -45.49 -49.40 28.33
N ILE A 829 -45.67 -48.23 28.94
CA ILE A 829 -45.98 -46.97 28.26
C ILE A 829 -44.96 -45.88 28.60
N ILE A 830 -44.82 -44.90 27.71
CA ILE A 830 -44.12 -43.63 27.97
C ILE A 830 -45.03 -42.45 27.63
N GLY A 831 -44.89 -41.34 28.34
CA GLY A 831 -45.51 -40.05 28.04
C GLY A 831 -44.51 -39.11 27.38
N ARG A 832 -44.98 -38.27 26.45
CA ARG A 832 -44.23 -37.17 25.85
C ARG A 832 -44.99 -35.86 25.98
N LYS A 833 -44.32 -34.81 26.42
CA LYS A 833 -44.84 -33.44 26.45
C LYS A 833 -43.69 -32.45 26.28
N ASP A 834 -43.82 -31.53 25.33
CA ASP A 834 -42.86 -30.44 25.07
C ASP A 834 -41.38 -30.92 24.98
N GLY A 835 -41.16 -32.04 24.29
CA GLY A 835 -39.83 -32.63 24.09
C GLY A 835 -39.31 -33.49 25.25
N ILE A 836 -39.98 -33.50 26.41
CA ILE A 836 -39.62 -34.32 27.57
C ILE A 836 -40.30 -35.69 27.47
N VAL A 837 -39.53 -36.76 27.69
CA VAL A 837 -39.99 -38.15 27.72
C VAL A 837 -40.03 -38.63 29.17
N SER A 838 -41.14 -39.26 29.57
CA SER A 838 -41.30 -39.83 30.91
C SER A 838 -40.46 -41.09 31.10
N ASN A 839 -40.23 -41.49 32.36
CA ASN A 839 -39.82 -42.86 32.66
C ASN A 839 -40.89 -43.87 32.17
N PRO A 840 -40.50 -45.08 31.72
CA PRO A 840 -41.45 -46.14 31.39
C PRO A 840 -42.33 -46.53 32.58
N LEU A 841 -43.65 -46.62 32.37
CA LEU A 841 -44.59 -47.18 33.33
C LEU A 841 -45.06 -48.54 32.83
N THR A 842 -44.77 -49.60 33.58
CA THR A 842 -45.27 -50.95 33.30
C THR A 842 -46.49 -51.25 34.17
N VAL A 843 -47.62 -51.56 33.53
CA VAL A 843 -48.87 -51.99 34.18
C VAL A 843 -49.07 -53.48 33.92
N ILE A 844 -49.39 -54.23 34.97
CA ILE A 844 -49.50 -55.70 34.93
C ILE A 844 -50.96 -56.12 35.16
N VAL A 845 -51.43 -57.06 34.35
CA VAL A 845 -52.69 -57.78 34.54
C VAL A 845 -52.33 -59.24 34.84
N PRO A 846 -52.65 -59.75 36.05
CA PRO A 846 -52.40 -61.14 36.39
C PRO A 846 -53.33 -62.13 35.67
#